data_AF-A0A401ZDF9-F1
#
_entry.id   AF-A0A401ZDF9-F1
#
_cell.length_a   1.000
_cell.length_b   1.000
_cell.length_c   1.000
_cell.angle_alpha   90.00
_cell.angle_beta   90.00
_cell.angle_gamma   90.00
#
_symmetry.space_group_name_H-M   'P 1'
#
loop_
_entity.id
_entity.type
_entity.pdbx_description
1 polymer ?
#
loop_
_entity_poly.entity_id
_entity_poly.type
_entity_poly.pdbx_seq_one_letter_code
_entity_poly.pdbx_strand_id
1 'polypeptide(L)'
;MRVEMYKLAYGNYKFCAEIDTGAEVGDNQLTLWYSEKLALETLSLAQLDARLLLKALKEPHKSLLLPYLDEIKHAEQQSIEQEIARLLQPYSTQKIPGNVKQRIRQLREKIHSMLQTLEARFVQEEILTLDRDSFDLNAIEQDCHIYGEWHFLRDFFFEEATYDNIRRFCHDFALDEAVRQEAIAREARWAKRNALFTRNLLSVVGEKALLSNDGSYMRSALELFRWLDLHFEEVLANPEYQRINALDQPAKNMPPIHDSDASIRPAVELFKNLPGTAIRHSCQGVSAKIDMGDYSLLTITPHEEYAYIAFNTMGYLLHDAIIDRLHEFPTITTERIPCNFNTGLFLRSTGDNIRFREEIYQLARQIHSILTAGCEARGSDEPERLITGWETANNPAYPPQTSDCADILPGRLEWLCLPEQIEGTLLQISHLNHWAKAADRLYYDDRQGLYSVKARFLKQAYYNGTVQPVGYVDGGAAFPKNFAVESAAAVAADFLLETLEDKKRGQRGNEYSNAAMRLFQRITGQPFLVQDKEQTIALKQEQAEAVIHSYLHDLIEQARQTHQPIAHQRLEELLVFPGEILDIAVTRYRYISTWDDLDKNELRKLDPEGLSLISFGYESASARYIFHLPFRTAQEFLPEDEITRLRGHVSSERKEYGSAYGRTITAEESNSHPIEELLQTLGVNISKICPHKLERKQERTIQPSRQWHEPDNNEDGYQQYLYEMPRKKHKARKKKRPQ
;
A
#
# COMPACT_ATOMS: atom_id res chain seq x y z
N MET A 1 -6.52 9.70 7.73
CA MET A 1 -6.05 9.67 9.13
C MET A 1 -6.22 11.07 9.66
N ARG A 2 -7.09 11.29 10.65
CA ARG A 2 -7.34 12.63 11.20
C ARG A 2 -6.31 12.91 12.29
N VAL A 3 -5.59 14.02 12.17
CA VAL A 3 -4.61 14.46 13.17
C VAL A 3 -5.15 15.72 13.81
N GLU A 4 -5.53 15.62 15.09
CA GLU A 4 -5.93 16.78 15.88
C GLU A 4 -4.72 17.69 16.10
N MET A 5 -4.82 18.96 15.71
CA MET A 5 -3.72 19.93 15.82
C MET A 5 -3.91 20.86 17.02
N TYR A 6 -5.11 21.44 17.17
CA TYR A 6 -5.39 22.45 18.18
C TYR A 6 -6.70 22.18 18.91
N LYS A 7 -6.69 22.34 20.23
CA LYS A 7 -7.89 22.36 21.08
C LYS A 7 -7.97 23.70 21.78
N LEU A 8 -9.05 24.42 21.53
CA LEU A 8 -9.31 25.75 22.09
C LEU A 8 -10.66 25.74 22.81
N ALA A 9 -10.79 26.55 23.85
CA ALA A 9 -12.06 26.74 24.55
C ALA A 9 -12.25 28.22 24.86
N TYR A 10 -13.41 28.76 24.50
CA TYR A 10 -13.80 30.15 24.75
C TYR A 10 -15.27 30.19 25.15
N GLY A 11 -15.55 30.74 26.35
CA GLY A 11 -16.91 30.79 26.88
C GLY A 11 -17.56 29.41 26.91
N ASN A 12 -18.72 29.30 26.27
CA ASN A 12 -19.49 28.05 26.16
C ASN A 12 -19.10 27.18 24.97
N TYR A 13 -18.03 27.50 24.25
CA TYR A 13 -17.65 26.80 23.03
C TYR A 13 -16.27 26.16 23.15
N LYS A 14 -16.18 24.94 22.64
CA LYS A 14 -14.93 24.21 22.43
C LYS A 14 -14.70 24.05 20.95
N PHE A 15 -13.45 24.18 20.54
CA PHE A 15 -13.04 24.08 19.14
C PHE A 15 -11.95 23.02 18.99
N CYS A 16 -12.00 22.32 17.87
CA CYS A 16 -10.97 21.38 17.43
C CYS A 16 -10.58 21.72 16.00
N ALA A 17 -9.31 21.99 15.76
CA ALA A 17 -8.77 22.11 14.42
C ALA A 17 -8.01 20.82 14.07
N GLU A 18 -8.35 20.22 12.94
CA GLU A 18 -7.76 18.96 12.47
C GLU A 18 -7.22 19.07 11.04
N ILE A 19 -6.17 18.29 10.76
CA ILE A 19 -5.70 18.02 9.40
C ILE A 19 -6.40 16.74 8.94
N ASP A 20 -7.19 16.85 7.86
CA ASP A 20 -7.70 15.68 7.14
C ASP A 20 -6.76 15.34 5.99
N THR A 21 -6.21 14.12 5.99
CA THR A 21 -5.41 13.61 4.87
C THR A 21 -6.20 13.46 3.56
N GLY A 22 -7.54 13.55 3.62
CA GLY A 22 -8.43 13.61 2.45
C GLY A 22 -8.81 15.04 2.01
N ALA A 23 -8.22 16.07 2.63
CA ALA A 23 -8.47 17.47 2.34
C ALA A 23 -8.09 17.85 0.89
N GLU A 24 -8.77 18.85 0.34
CA GLU A 24 -8.60 19.32 -1.04
C GLU A 24 -7.16 19.75 -1.33
N VAL A 25 -6.43 20.25 -0.34
CA VAL A 25 -5.04 20.73 -0.49
C VAL A 25 -4.07 20.07 0.50
N GLY A 26 -4.46 18.95 1.11
CA GLY A 26 -3.64 18.19 2.06
C GLY A 26 -3.19 19.03 3.27
N ASP A 27 -1.89 19.05 3.55
CA ASP A 27 -1.29 19.69 4.73
C ASP A 27 -1.49 21.22 4.82
N ASN A 28 -2.05 21.85 3.77
CA ASN A 28 -2.34 23.28 3.72
C ASN A 28 -3.81 23.63 4.03
N GLN A 29 -4.56 22.68 4.58
CA GLN A 29 -5.94 22.89 5.02
C GLN A 29 -6.14 22.41 6.46
N LEU A 30 -6.77 23.26 7.26
CA LEU A 30 -7.22 22.92 8.61
C LEU A 30 -8.72 23.06 8.70
N THR A 31 -9.39 21.97 9.06
CA THR A 31 -10.83 21.96 9.28
C THR A 31 -11.11 22.28 10.75
N LEU A 32 -11.91 23.32 10.98
CA LEU A 32 -12.33 23.75 12.30
C LEU A 32 -13.72 23.21 12.62
N TRP A 33 -13.80 22.53 13.76
CA TRP A 33 -15.01 22.03 14.37
C TRP A 33 -15.29 22.79 15.65
N TYR A 34 -16.56 22.95 15.98
CA TYR A 34 -16.98 23.49 17.27
C TYR A 34 -17.99 22.59 17.95
N SER A 35 -18.06 22.70 19.28
CA SER A 35 -19.08 22.07 20.10
C SER A 35 -19.51 23.05 21.18
N GLU A 36 -20.81 23.11 21.41
CA GLU A 36 -21.40 23.96 22.43
C GLU A 36 -21.54 23.18 23.75
N LYS A 37 -21.26 23.88 24.85
CA LYS A 37 -21.40 23.37 26.19
C LYS A 37 -22.88 23.07 26.46
N LEU A 38 -23.15 21.87 26.96
CA LEU A 38 -24.51 21.48 27.28
C LEU A 38 -25.00 22.26 28.50
N ALA A 39 -26.23 22.78 28.41
CA ALA A 39 -26.88 23.44 29.53
C ALA A 39 -26.99 22.45 30.70
N LEU A 40 -26.60 22.88 31.91
CA LEU A 40 -26.56 22.02 33.09
C LEU A 40 -27.94 21.42 33.42
N GLU A 41 -29.02 22.11 33.11
CA GLU A 41 -30.40 21.65 33.25
C GLU A 41 -30.66 20.34 32.48
N THR A 42 -30.06 20.21 31.30
CA THR A 42 -30.22 19.04 30.41
C THR A 42 -29.34 17.85 30.76
N LEU A 43 -28.28 18.07 31.56
CA LEU A 43 -27.32 17.03 31.94
C LEU A 43 -27.76 16.24 33.16
N SER A 44 -27.71 14.91 33.10
CA SER A 44 -27.89 14.08 34.30
C SER A 44 -26.72 14.27 35.26
N LEU A 45 -26.98 14.30 36.58
CA LEU A 45 -25.90 14.35 37.58
C LEU A 45 -24.92 13.19 37.43
N ALA A 46 -25.40 12.02 36.96
CA ALA A 46 -24.57 10.85 36.69
C ALA A 46 -23.53 11.05 35.59
N GLN A 47 -23.70 12.06 34.73
CA GLN A 47 -22.76 12.40 33.66
C GLN A 47 -21.65 13.36 34.12
N LEU A 48 -21.76 13.93 35.33
CA LEU A 48 -20.79 14.86 35.89
C LEU A 48 -19.66 14.13 36.61
N ASP A 49 -18.49 14.75 36.63
CA ASP A 49 -17.32 14.21 37.35
C ASP A 49 -17.60 14.12 38.87
N ALA A 50 -17.26 12.99 39.46
CA ALA A 50 -17.41 12.70 40.89
C ALA A 50 -16.85 13.80 41.79
N ARG A 51 -15.66 14.34 41.47
CA ARG A 51 -15.00 15.38 42.25
C ARG A 51 -15.72 16.71 42.13
N LEU A 52 -16.29 17.00 40.96
CA LEU A 52 -17.07 18.21 40.74
C LEU A 52 -18.35 18.19 41.59
N LEU A 53 -19.06 17.07 41.61
CA LEU A 53 -20.26 16.87 42.44
C LEU A 53 -19.94 17.02 43.94
N LEU A 54 -18.88 16.36 44.41
CA LEU A 54 -18.46 16.42 45.81
C LEU A 54 -18.05 17.84 46.23
N LYS A 55 -17.36 18.59 45.36
CA LYS A 55 -16.97 19.99 45.59
C LYS A 55 -18.20 20.91 45.67
N ALA A 56 -19.22 20.63 44.87
CA ALA A 56 -20.42 21.44 44.75
C ALA A 56 -21.52 21.13 45.79
N LEU A 57 -21.35 20.13 46.66
CA LEU A 57 -22.33 19.83 47.70
C LEU A 57 -22.60 21.06 48.60
N LYS A 58 -23.88 21.34 48.85
CA LYS A 58 -24.32 22.35 49.82
C LYS A 58 -24.47 21.75 51.22
N GLU A 59 -24.54 22.62 52.21
CA GLU A 59 -24.91 22.23 53.57
C GLU A 59 -26.40 21.81 53.63
N PRO A 60 -26.76 20.82 54.47
CA PRO A 60 -25.92 20.09 55.43
C PRO A 60 -25.21 18.85 54.85
N HIS A 61 -25.52 18.46 53.61
CA HIS A 61 -25.01 17.22 52.99
C HIS A 61 -23.49 17.18 52.89
N LYS A 62 -22.86 18.33 52.62
CA LYS A 62 -21.40 18.46 52.59
C LYS A 62 -20.75 18.06 53.91
N SER A 63 -21.24 18.59 55.03
CA SER A 63 -20.72 18.28 56.37
C SER A 63 -21.03 16.86 56.84
N LEU A 64 -22.01 16.19 56.24
CA LEU A 64 -22.37 14.81 56.56
C LEU A 64 -21.54 13.81 55.73
N LEU A 65 -21.50 13.99 54.41
CA LEU A 65 -21.06 12.96 53.46
C LEU A 65 -19.55 13.00 53.18
N LEU A 66 -18.91 14.18 53.20
CA LEU A 66 -17.46 14.25 53.00
C LEU A 66 -16.67 13.60 54.14
N PRO A 67 -16.96 13.86 55.43
CA PRO A 67 -16.28 13.17 56.52
C PRO A 67 -16.53 11.65 56.49
N TYR A 68 -17.74 11.23 56.12
CA TYR A 68 -18.07 9.81 55.99
C TYR A 68 -17.26 9.12 54.88
N LEU A 69 -17.12 9.77 53.71
CA LEU A 69 -16.25 9.27 52.64
C LEU A 69 -14.79 9.16 53.08
N ASP A 70 -14.27 10.16 53.80
CA ASP A 70 -12.91 10.16 54.31
C ASP A 70 -12.67 9.05 55.34
N GLU A 71 -13.64 8.79 56.22
CA GLU A 71 -13.61 7.68 57.19
C GLU A 71 -13.54 6.31 56.50
N ILE A 72 -14.38 6.10 55.47
CA ILE A 72 -14.37 4.84 54.72
C ILE A 72 -13.04 4.67 53.95
N LYS A 73 -12.57 5.74 53.29
CA LYS A 73 -11.28 5.72 52.57
C LYS A 73 -10.13 5.38 53.52
N HIS A 74 -10.10 6.01 54.70
CA HIS A 74 -9.09 5.75 55.71
C HIS A 74 -9.15 4.32 56.23
N ALA A 75 -10.34 3.78 56.52
CA ALA A 75 -10.51 2.41 57.01
C ALA A 75 -9.99 1.36 56.01
N GLU A 76 -10.31 1.50 54.73
CA GLU A 76 -9.89 0.57 53.68
C GLU A 76 -8.38 0.69 53.39
N GLN A 77 -7.86 1.92 53.34
CA GLN A 77 -6.43 2.19 53.13
C GLN A 77 -5.57 1.60 54.26
N GLN A 78 -6.03 1.67 55.51
CA GLN A 78 -5.29 1.22 56.69
C GLN A 78 -4.91 -0.26 56.63
N SER A 79 -5.73 -1.11 55.99
CA SER A 79 -5.45 -2.55 55.85
C SER A 79 -4.21 -2.82 54.97
N ILE A 80 -4.09 -2.11 53.85
CA ILE A 80 -2.99 -2.25 52.89
C ILE A 80 -1.74 -1.51 53.41
N GLU A 81 -1.91 -0.38 54.09
CA GLU A 81 -0.80 0.32 54.73
C GLU A 81 -0.16 -0.50 55.85
N GLN A 82 -0.95 -1.24 56.62
CA GLN A 82 -0.42 -2.21 57.59
C GLN A 82 0.36 -3.33 56.91
N GLU A 83 -0.06 -3.79 55.73
CA GLU A 83 0.69 -4.77 54.92
C GLU A 83 2.03 -4.19 54.42
N ILE A 84 2.03 -2.94 53.94
CA ILE A 84 3.24 -2.22 53.55
C ILE A 84 4.17 -2.04 54.77
N ALA A 85 3.64 -1.67 55.93
CA ALA A 85 4.40 -1.51 57.17
C ALA A 85 5.03 -2.83 57.63
N ARG A 86 4.32 -3.96 57.52
CA ARG A 86 4.85 -5.30 57.81
C ARG A 86 5.96 -5.71 56.85
N LEU A 87 5.84 -5.37 55.56
CA LEU A 87 6.89 -5.62 54.56
C LEU A 87 8.15 -4.77 54.81
N LEU A 88 8.01 -3.60 55.41
CA LEU A 88 9.12 -2.70 55.76
C LEU A 88 9.76 -3.02 57.11
N GLN A 89 9.03 -3.64 58.04
CA GLN A 89 9.49 -3.97 59.40
C GLN A 89 10.84 -4.70 59.49
N PRO A 90 11.19 -5.69 58.62
CA PRO A 90 12.48 -6.38 58.67
C PRO A 90 13.65 -5.53 58.15
N TYR A 91 13.37 -4.43 57.46
CA TYR A 91 14.36 -3.61 56.76
C TYR A 91 14.49 -2.20 57.34
N SER A 92 14.01 -1.98 58.57
CA SER A 92 14.03 -0.67 59.24
C SER A 92 15.41 -0.03 59.35
N THR A 93 16.48 -0.84 59.31
CA THR A 93 17.90 -0.42 59.36
C THR A 93 18.74 -0.90 58.17
N GLN A 94 18.12 -1.53 57.15
CA GLN A 94 18.82 -2.13 55.99
C GLN A 94 18.26 -1.63 54.65
N LYS A 95 19.04 -1.78 53.56
CA LYS A 95 18.55 -1.44 52.20
C LYS A 95 17.45 -2.41 51.77
N ILE A 96 16.30 -1.86 51.39
CA ILE A 96 15.12 -2.61 50.92
C ILE A 96 15.45 -3.34 49.59
N PRO A 97 15.27 -4.67 49.51
CA PRO A 97 15.46 -5.46 48.28
C PRO A 97 14.56 -5.02 47.12
N GLY A 98 15.02 -5.19 45.87
CA GLY A 98 14.30 -4.74 44.66
C GLY A 98 12.92 -5.38 44.47
N ASN A 99 12.77 -6.66 44.79
CA ASN A 99 11.49 -7.38 44.79
C ASN A 99 10.50 -6.82 45.84
N VAL A 100 10.98 -6.40 47.01
CA VAL A 100 10.15 -5.75 48.04
C VAL A 100 9.72 -4.35 47.60
N LYS A 101 10.59 -3.58 46.94
CA LYS A 101 10.22 -2.28 46.36
C LYS A 101 9.15 -2.41 45.29
N GLN A 102 9.29 -3.38 44.38
CA GLN A 102 8.29 -3.66 43.35
C GLN A 102 6.94 -4.06 43.96
N ARG A 103 6.96 -4.87 45.03
CA ARG A 103 5.74 -5.27 45.73
C ARG A 103 5.06 -4.09 46.43
N ILE A 104 5.82 -3.19 47.05
CA ILE A 104 5.28 -1.96 47.66
C ILE A 104 4.66 -1.07 46.58
N ARG A 105 5.28 -0.95 45.40
CA ARG A 105 4.71 -0.20 44.26
C ARG A 105 3.36 -0.77 43.83
N GLN A 106 3.28 -2.09 43.65
CA GLN A 106 2.01 -2.76 43.33
C GLN A 106 0.93 -2.54 44.40
N LEU A 107 1.29 -2.56 45.68
CA LEU A 107 0.35 -2.30 46.78
C LEU A 107 -0.12 -0.84 46.79
N ARG A 108 0.74 0.13 46.45
CA ARG A 108 0.36 1.54 46.31
C ARG A 108 -0.54 1.80 45.10
N GLU A 109 -0.26 1.16 43.97
CA GLU A 109 -1.14 1.18 42.79
C GLU A 109 -2.51 0.56 43.13
N LYS A 110 -2.51 -0.53 43.91
CA LYS A 110 -3.74 -1.14 44.43
C LYS A 110 -4.53 -0.20 45.34
N ILE A 111 -3.89 0.53 46.26
CA ILE A 111 -4.54 1.57 47.07
C ILE A 111 -5.20 2.61 46.14
N HIS A 112 -4.48 3.10 45.13
CA HIS A 112 -5.01 4.13 44.23
C HIS A 112 -6.25 3.65 43.46
N SER A 113 -6.19 2.47 42.85
CA SER A 113 -7.32 1.87 42.12
C SER A 113 -8.51 1.57 43.05
N MET A 114 -8.25 1.06 44.25
CA MET A 114 -9.27 0.79 45.25
C MET A 114 -9.98 2.06 45.69
N LEU A 115 -9.24 3.13 46.01
CA LEU A 115 -9.82 4.42 46.43
C LEU A 115 -10.65 5.05 45.32
N GLN A 116 -10.21 4.96 44.05
CA GLN A 116 -11.01 5.41 42.90
C GLN A 116 -12.32 4.62 42.77
N THR A 117 -12.26 3.30 42.93
CA THR A 117 -13.45 2.43 42.86
C THR A 117 -14.43 2.74 44.00
N LEU A 118 -13.89 2.98 45.20
CA LEU A 118 -14.67 3.33 46.38
C LEU A 118 -15.36 4.67 46.21
N GLU A 119 -14.66 5.69 45.72
CA GLU A 119 -15.21 7.01 45.43
C GLU A 119 -16.31 6.94 44.37
N ALA A 120 -16.10 6.16 43.29
CA ALA A 120 -17.13 5.95 42.27
C ALA A 120 -18.38 5.28 42.84
N ARG A 121 -18.21 4.23 43.66
CA ARG A 121 -19.34 3.54 44.32
C ARG A 121 -20.07 4.47 45.28
N PHE A 122 -19.33 5.23 46.09
CA PHE A 122 -19.90 6.19 47.02
C PHE A 122 -20.71 7.27 46.31
N VAL A 123 -20.19 7.81 45.20
CA VAL A 123 -20.92 8.77 44.39
C VAL A 123 -22.21 8.15 43.85
N GLN A 124 -22.16 6.91 43.38
CA GLN A 124 -23.33 6.21 42.86
C GLN A 124 -24.40 5.93 43.92
N GLU A 125 -24.01 5.53 45.12
CA GLU A 125 -24.93 5.10 46.19
C GLU A 125 -25.46 6.29 47.01
N GLU A 126 -24.61 7.28 47.30
CA GLU A 126 -24.92 8.33 48.28
C GLU A 126 -25.05 9.74 47.67
N ILE A 127 -24.35 10.03 46.57
CA ILE A 127 -24.36 11.37 45.96
C ILE A 127 -25.41 11.50 44.87
N LEU A 128 -25.53 10.50 43.99
CA LEU A 128 -26.49 10.51 42.88
C LEU A 128 -27.95 10.27 43.33
N THR A 129 -28.17 9.90 44.58
CA THR A 129 -29.49 9.78 45.21
C THR A 129 -30.02 11.11 45.72
N LEU A 130 -29.20 12.16 45.75
CA LEU A 130 -29.58 13.50 46.18
C LEU A 130 -30.26 14.29 45.05
N ASP A 131 -31.23 15.12 45.43
CA ASP A 131 -31.85 16.07 44.49
C ASP A 131 -30.86 17.15 44.03
N ARG A 132 -31.04 17.68 42.82
CA ARG A 132 -30.17 18.71 42.20
C ARG A 132 -30.01 19.97 43.06
N ASP A 133 -31.01 20.31 43.87
CA ASP A 133 -30.98 21.49 44.76
C ASP A 133 -29.92 21.36 45.87
N SER A 134 -29.47 20.14 46.15
CA SER A 134 -28.39 19.83 47.09
C SER A 134 -27.00 20.28 46.60
N PHE A 135 -26.89 20.73 45.35
CA PHE A 135 -25.63 21.15 44.75
C PHE A 135 -25.63 22.64 44.38
N ASP A 136 -24.46 23.27 44.46
CA ASP A 136 -24.20 24.60 43.92
C ASP A 136 -24.02 24.51 42.39
N LEU A 137 -25.15 24.66 41.69
CA LEU A 137 -25.21 24.57 40.24
C LEU A 137 -24.35 25.64 39.54
N ASN A 138 -24.13 26.82 40.16
CA ASN A 138 -23.26 27.85 39.58
C ASN A 138 -21.78 27.42 39.64
N ALA A 139 -21.37 26.77 40.73
CA ALA A 139 -20.03 26.21 40.85
C ALA A 139 -19.81 25.04 39.88
N ILE A 140 -20.84 24.19 39.70
CA ILE A 140 -20.81 23.12 38.69
C ILE A 140 -20.72 23.72 37.29
N GLU A 141 -21.53 24.74 36.99
CA GLU A 141 -21.55 25.37 35.68
C GLU A 141 -20.21 26.02 35.33
N GLN A 142 -19.47 26.60 36.28
CA GLN A 142 -18.14 27.16 36.00
C GLN A 142 -17.10 26.09 35.62
N ASP A 143 -17.10 24.96 36.32
CA ASP A 143 -16.10 23.90 36.18
C ASP A 143 -16.55 22.75 35.24
N CYS A 144 -17.80 22.76 34.76
CA CYS A 144 -18.32 21.74 33.85
C CYS A 144 -17.75 21.92 32.44
N HIS A 145 -17.16 20.86 31.89
CA HIS A 145 -16.58 20.83 30.55
C HIS A 145 -17.22 19.73 29.68
N ILE A 146 -18.53 19.55 29.80
CA ILE A 146 -19.31 18.64 28.96
C ILE A 146 -19.88 19.41 27.78
N TYR A 147 -19.56 18.95 26.58
CA TYR A 147 -19.96 19.56 25.33
C TYR A 147 -20.82 18.57 24.54
N GLY A 148 -21.66 19.09 23.65
CA GLY A 148 -22.55 18.31 22.79
C GLY A 148 -21.84 17.67 21.61
N GLU A 149 -22.55 17.57 20.48
CA GLU A 149 -21.98 17.06 19.24
C GLU A 149 -20.99 18.05 18.62
N TRP A 150 -20.09 17.52 17.80
CA TRP A 150 -19.18 18.33 17.00
C TRP A 150 -19.84 18.74 15.69
N HIS A 151 -19.84 20.03 15.42
CA HIS A 151 -20.37 20.60 14.20
C HIS A 151 -19.22 21.19 13.37
N PHE A 152 -19.26 20.92 12.06
CA PHE A 152 -18.34 21.56 11.12
C PHE A 152 -18.59 23.07 11.13
N LEU A 153 -17.51 23.85 11.22
CA LEU A 153 -17.59 25.30 11.18
C LEU A 153 -17.04 25.86 9.86
N ARG A 154 -15.76 25.61 9.59
CA ARG A 154 -15.04 26.21 8.47
C ARG A 154 -13.73 25.49 8.16
N ASP A 155 -13.32 25.54 6.90
CA ASP A 155 -11.94 25.27 6.46
C ASP A 155 -11.08 26.55 6.36
N PHE A 156 -9.86 26.46 6.89
CA PHE A 156 -8.79 27.43 6.72
C PHE A 156 -7.82 26.90 5.68
N PHE A 157 -7.53 27.72 4.66
CA PHE A 157 -6.65 27.34 3.55
C PHE A 157 -5.37 28.17 3.56
N PHE A 158 -4.24 27.55 3.24
CA PHE A 158 -2.96 28.19 2.98
C PHE A 158 -2.53 29.16 4.10
N GLU A 159 -2.35 30.44 3.80
CA GLU A 159 -1.93 31.47 4.75
C GLU A 159 -2.97 31.72 5.86
N GLU A 160 -4.23 31.29 5.67
CA GLU A 160 -5.24 31.36 6.70
C GLU A 160 -5.04 30.28 7.78
N ALA A 161 -4.42 29.15 7.45
CA ALA A 161 -4.25 27.96 8.30
C ALA A 161 -3.16 28.14 9.38
N THR A 162 -3.14 29.30 10.04
CA THR A 162 -2.24 29.61 11.14
C THR A 162 -2.97 29.59 12.47
N TYR A 163 -2.24 29.24 13.53
CA TYR A 163 -2.79 29.20 14.88
C TYR A 163 -3.41 30.55 15.30
N ASP A 164 -2.79 31.67 14.96
CA ASP A 164 -3.28 33.01 15.35
C ASP A 164 -4.60 33.37 14.67
N ASN A 165 -4.76 33.03 13.39
CA ASN A 165 -6.00 33.25 12.66
C ASN A 165 -7.13 32.38 13.20
N ILE A 166 -6.86 31.09 13.44
CA ILE A 166 -7.83 30.17 14.02
C ILE A 166 -8.23 30.64 15.42
N ARG A 167 -7.26 30.98 16.26
CA ARG A 167 -7.50 31.46 17.63
C ARG A 167 -8.36 32.73 17.65
N ARG A 168 -8.05 33.71 16.79
CA ARG A 168 -8.82 34.95 16.67
C ARG A 168 -10.25 34.66 16.23
N PHE A 169 -10.43 33.82 15.21
CA PHE A 169 -11.75 33.42 14.75
C PHE A 169 -12.57 32.70 15.83
N CYS A 170 -11.97 31.73 16.56
CA CYS A 170 -12.63 31.03 17.65
C CYS A 170 -13.05 31.98 18.79
N HIS A 171 -12.20 32.96 19.11
CA HIS A 171 -12.50 33.99 20.09
C HIS A 171 -13.67 34.86 19.64
N ASP A 172 -13.66 35.34 18.40
CA ASP A 172 -14.71 36.21 17.86
C ASP A 172 -16.03 35.45 17.73
N PHE A 173 -16.02 34.19 17.26
CA PHE A 173 -17.20 33.33 17.21
C PHE A 173 -17.83 33.12 18.59
N ALA A 174 -17.01 32.96 19.63
CA ALA A 174 -17.50 32.72 20.98
C ALA A 174 -18.09 33.98 21.64
N LEU A 175 -17.57 35.16 21.33
CA LEU A 175 -17.93 36.41 22.01
C LEU A 175 -18.88 37.31 21.21
N ASP A 176 -18.87 37.24 19.88
CA ASP A 176 -19.69 38.05 18.99
C ASP A 176 -20.82 37.20 18.38
N GLU A 177 -22.06 37.55 18.76
CA GLU A 177 -23.25 36.87 18.26
C GLU A 177 -23.50 37.09 16.77
N ALA A 178 -23.18 38.26 16.23
CA ALA A 178 -23.38 38.53 14.80
C ALA A 178 -22.43 37.67 13.97
N VAL A 179 -21.15 37.61 14.36
CA VAL A 179 -20.14 36.75 13.71
C VAL A 179 -20.53 35.27 13.80
N ARG A 180 -21.04 34.84 14.96
CA ARG A 180 -21.51 33.46 15.15
C ARG A 180 -22.67 33.10 14.22
N GLN A 181 -23.70 33.94 14.16
CA GLN A 181 -24.86 33.68 13.30
C GLN A 181 -24.47 33.69 11.82
N GLU A 182 -23.64 34.63 11.39
CA GLU A 182 -23.14 34.71 10.01
C GLU A 182 -22.30 33.48 9.63
N ALA A 183 -21.46 32.99 10.55
CA ALA A 183 -20.63 31.80 10.34
C ALA A 183 -21.49 30.52 10.25
N ILE A 184 -22.46 30.34 11.14
CA ILE A 184 -23.38 29.19 11.13
C ILE A 184 -24.26 29.20 9.86
N ALA A 185 -24.75 30.37 9.45
CA ALA A 185 -25.54 30.54 8.22
C ALA A 185 -24.69 30.41 6.93
N ARG A 186 -23.35 30.39 7.05
CA ARG A 186 -22.40 30.36 5.93
C ARG A 186 -22.54 31.56 4.97
N GLU A 187 -22.93 32.72 5.50
CA GLU A 187 -23.17 33.92 4.70
C GLU A 187 -21.93 34.83 4.58
N ALA A 188 -20.93 34.58 5.43
CA ALA A 188 -19.69 35.33 5.48
C ALA A 188 -18.93 35.34 4.14
N ARG A 189 -18.16 36.41 3.91
CA ARG A 189 -17.30 36.59 2.74
C ARG A 189 -16.42 35.35 2.46
N TRP A 190 -15.76 34.84 3.49
CA TRP A 190 -14.89 33.67 3.37
C TRP A 190 -15.65 32.40 2.98
N ALA A 191 -16.91 32.24 3.39
CA ALA A 191 -17.70 31.05 3.11
C ALA A 191 -18.07 30.98 1.63
N LYS A 192 -18.46 32.13 1.06
CA LYS A 192 -18.77 32.27 -0.37
C LYS A 192 -17.53 32.06 -1.25
N ARG A 193 -16.38 32.64 -0.87
CA ARG A 193 -15.10 32.41 -1.53
C ARG A 193 -14.68 30.94 -1.47
N ASN A 194 -14.72 30.33 -0.28
CA ASN A 194 -14.36 28.91 -0.12
C ASN A 194 -15.28 28.00 -0.95
N ALA A 195 -16.58 28.31 -1.02
CA ALA A 195 -17.50 27.58 -1.87
C ALA A 195 -17.11 27.67 -3.36
N LEU A 196 -16.71 28.84 -3.84
CA LEU A 196 -16.19 28.99 -5.21
C LEU A 196 -14.86 28.24 -5.39
N PHE A 197 -13.98 28.28 -4.40
CA PHE A 197 -12.68 27.61 -4.44
C PHE A 197 -12.85 26.10 -4.53
N THR A 198 -13.52 25.47 -3.56
CA THR A 198 -13.79 24.02 -3.55
C THR A 198 -14.51 23.59 -4.83
N ARG A 199 -15.46 24.40 -5.31
CA ARG A 199 -16.21 24.11 -6.53
C ARG A 199 -15.33 24.10 -7.79
N ASN A 200 -14.35 24.99 -7.87
CA ASN A 200 -13.58 25.22 -9.09
C ASN A 200 -12.18 24.65 -9.08
N LEU A 201 -11.69 24.19 -7.94
CA LEU A 201 -10.32 23.72 -7.77
C LEU A 201 -9.95 22.66 -8.81
N LEU A 202 -10.78 21.63 -8.96
CA LEU A 202 -10.53 20.56 -9.93
C LEU A 202 -10.65 21.05 -11.39
N SER A 203 -11.68 21.84 -11.70
CA SER A 203 -11.91 22.41 -13.03
C SER A 203 -10.74 23.29 -13.52
N VAL A 204 -10.09 24.01 -12.60
CA VAL A 204 -9.01 24.96 -12.91
C VAL A 204 -7.64 24.30 -12.89
N VAL A 205 -7.32 23.57 -11.82
CA VAL A 205 -5.99 22.99 -11.65
C VAL A 205 -5.78 21.81 -12.60
N GLY A 206 -6.86 21.17 -13.02
CA GLY A 206 -6.84 20.06 -13.94
C GLY A 206 -6.37 18.77 -13.28
N GLU A 207 -6.95 17.67 -13.75
CA GLU A 207 -6.77 16.36 -13.12
C GLU A 207 -5.35 15.80 -13.31
N LYS A 208 -4.62 16.27 -14.34
CA LYS A 208 -3.21 15.90 -14.56
C LYS A 208 -2.30 16.43 -13.47
N ALA A 209 -2.61 17.60 -12.91
CA ALA A 209 -1.82 18.20 -11.84
C ALA A 209 -1.95 17.43 -10.52
N LEU A 210 -3.12 16.82 -10.25
CA LEU A 210 -3.31 15.91 -9.10
C LEU A 210 -2.39 14.69 -9.15
N LEU A 211 -2.07 14.21 -10.35
CA LEU A 211 -1.22 13.04 -10.57
C LEU A 211 0.27 13.38 -10.68
N SER A 212 0.61 14.66 -10.88
CA SER A 212 2.00 15.11 -10.96
C SER A 212 2.57 15.39 -9.56
N ASN A 213 3.62 14.66 -9.19
CA ASN A 213 4.35 14.86 -7.92
C ASN A 213 5.32 16.06 -7.94
N ASP A 214 5.16 17.01 -8.88
CA ASP A 214 6.07 18.15 -9.07
C ASP A 214 5.66 19.40 -8.27
N GLY A 215 4.58 19.31 -7.48
CA GLY A 215 4.03 20.40 -6.69
C GLY A 215 3.28 21.46 -7.50
N SER A 216 3.04 21.23 -8.81
CA SER A 216 2.25 22.13 -9.66
C SER A 216 0.82 22.30 -9.15
N TYR A 217 0.19 21.23 -8.69
CA TYR A 217 -1.15 21.26 -8.09
C TYR A 217 -1.25 22.29 -6.96
N MET A 218 -0.33 22.23 -5.99
CA MET A 218 -0.37 23.12 -4.82
C MET A 218 -0.13 24.57 -5.21
N ARG A 219 0.72 24.83 -6.20
CA ARG A 219 0.96 26.18 -6.72
C ARG A 219 -0.30 26.74 -7.37
N SER A 220 -0.93 26.00 -8.27
CA SER A 220 -2.14 26.44 -8.97
C SER A 220 -3.35 26.56 -8.04
N ALA A 221 -3.47 25.67 -7.05
CA ALA A 221 -4.48 25.77 -6.01
C ALA A 221 -4.32 27.06 -5.19
N LEU A 222 -3.08 27.40 -4.79
CA LEU A 222 -2.79 28.64 -4.07
C LEU A 222 -3.07 29.89 -4.92
N GLU A 223 -2.68 29.86 -6.20
CA GLU A 223 -2.92 30.95 -7.15
C GLU A 223 -4.43 31.19 -7.35
N LEU A 224 -5.21 30.12 -7.55
CA LEU A 224 -6.66 30.21 -7.66
C LEU A 224 -7.29 30.78 -6.37
N PHE A 225 -6.86 30.30 -5.21
CA PHE A 225 -7.39 30.75 -3.93
C PHE A 225 -7.16 32.26 -3.72
N ARG A 226 -5.95 32.75 -4.00
CA ARG A 226 -5.61 34.17 -3.93
C ARG A 226 -6.39 35.00 -4.94
N TRP A 227 -6.58 34.50 -6.15
CA TRP A 227 -7.37 35.19 -7.17
C TRP A 227 -8.84 35.29 -6.75
N LEU A 228 -9.44 34.21 -6.23
CA LEU A 228 -10.81 34.24 -5.73
C LEU A 228 -10.98 35.18 -4.53
N ASP A 229 -9.99 35.25 -3.63
CA ASP A 229 -10.05 36.18 -2.49
C ASP A 229 -10.19 37.65 -2.92
N LEU A 230 -9.62 37.99 -4.08
CA LEU A 230 -9.70 39.32 -4.70
C LEU A 230 -11.00 39.52 -5.53
N HIS A 231 -11.43 38.50 -6.27
CA HIS A 231 -12.45 38.65 -7.32
C HIS A 231 -13.82 37.99 -7.04
N PHE A 232 -14.03 37.30 -5.91
CA PHE A 232 -15.26 36.52 -5.72
C PHE A 232 -16.57 37.35 -5.77
N GLU A 233 -16.57 38.61 -5.30
CA GLU A 233 -17.77 39.47 -5.37
C GLU A 233 -18.14 39.78 -6.83
N GLU A 234 -17.13 40.03 -7.67
CA GLU A 234 -17.30 40.27 -9.10
C GLU A 234 -17.84 39.03 -9.81
N VAL A 235 -17.33 37.84 -9.44
CA VAL A 235 -17.82 36.55 -9.96
C VAL A 235 -19.30 36.35 -9.63
N LEU A 236 -19.71 36.57 -8.37
CA LEU A 236 -21.10 36.39 -7.95
C LEU A 236 -22.05 37.45 -8.52
N ALA A 237 -21.55 38.66 -8.78
CA ALA A 237 -22.29 39.74 -9.40
C ALA A 237 -22.38 39.61 -10.94
N ASN A 238 -21.59 38.72 -11.56
CA ASN A 238 -21.55 38.58 -13.01
C ASN A 238 -22.94 38.15 -13.56
N PRO A 239 -23.52 38.86 -14.54
CA PRO A 239 -24.82 38.52 -15.10
C PRO A 239 -24.90 37.12 -15.70
N GLU A 240 -23.82 36.64 -16.32
CA GLU A 240 -23.73 35.28 -16.87
C GLU A 240 -23.68 34.24 -15.74
N TYR A 241 -22.98 34.52 -14.64
CA TYR A 241 -23.01 33.68 -13.45
C TYR A 241 -24.44 33.52 -12.91
N GLN A 242 -25.15 34.63 -12.76
CA GLN A 242 -26.52 34.62 -12.27
C GLN A 242 -27.47 33.89 -13.21
N ARG A 243 -27.29 34.06 -14.53
CA ARG A 243 -28.06 33.35 -15.55
C ARG A 243 -27.85 31.84 -15.48
N ILE A 244 -26.61 31.37 -15.46
CA ILE A 244 -26.27 29.93 -15.42
C ILE A 244 -26.73 29.32 -14.09
N ASN A 245 -26.48 30.00 -12.97
CA ASN A 245 -26.92 29.55 -11.65
C ASN A 245 -28.45 29.38 -11.63
N ALA A 246 -29.20 30.33 -12.20
CA ALA A 246 -30.66 30.22 -12.29
C ALA A 246 -31.15 29.05 -13.17
N LEU A 247 -30.40 28.70 -14.23
CA LEU A 247 -30.71 27.53 -15.08
C LEU A 247 -30.46 26.20 -14.36
N ASP A 248 -29.43 26.16 -13.54
CA ASP A 248 -28.98 24.96 -12.82
C ASP A 248 -29.66 24.80 -11.44
N GLN A 249 -30.39 25.81 -10.96
CA GLN A 249 -31.17 25.69 -9.73
C GLN A 249 -32.43 24.83 -9.97
N PRO A 250 -32.70 23.83 -9.12
CA PRO A 250 -33.96 23.10 -9.19
C PRO A 250 -35.14 24.07 -8.99
N ALA A 251 -36.22 23.88 -9.76
CA ALA A 251 -37.45 24.65 -9.56
C ALA A 251 -37.90 24.49 -8.10
N LYS A 252 -38.32 25.59 -7.45
CA LYS A 252 -38.66 25.68 -6.00
C LYS A 252 -39.63 24.62 -5.46
N ASN A 253 -40.28 23.85 -6.33
CA ASN A 253 -41.29 22.83 -5.98
C ASN A 253 -40.87 21.40 -6.35
N MET A 254 -39.61 21.12 -6.73
CA MET A 254 -39.16 19.74 -6.98
C MET A 254 -38.64 19.07 -5.70
N PRO A 255 -38.97 17.78 -5.47
CA PRO A 255 -38.39 17.00 -4.38
C PRO A 255 -36.88 16.79 -4.57
N PRO A 256 -36.14 16.47 -3.49
CA PRO A 256 -34.69 16.59 -3.47
C PRO A 256 -33.99 15.51 -4.31
N ILE A 257 -33.16 15.95 -5.27
CA ILE A 257 -31.88 15.42 -5.85
C ILE A 257 -31.84 13.95 -6.34
N HIS A 258 -32.78 13.07 -5.96
CA HIS A 258 -32.78 11.65 -6.33
C HIS A 258 -33.63 11.31 -7.56
N ASP A 259 -34.41 12.25 -8.09
CA ASP A 259 -35.13 12.03 -9.33
C ASP A 259 -34.24 12.32 -10.54
N SER A 260 -34.04 11.29 -11.36
CA SER A 260 -33.39 11.33 -12.67
C SER A 260 -33.76 12.60 -13.46
N ASP A 261 -32.74 13.35 -13.91
CA ASP A 261 -32.90 14.53 -14.76
C ASP A 261 -33.89 14.24 -15.89
N ALA A 262 -34.98 15.01 -15.93
CA ALA A 262 -36.06 14.82 -16.89
C ALA A 262 -35.56 14.91 -18.35
N SER A 263 -34.46 15.63 -18.59
CA SER A 263 -33.92 15.87 -19.94
C SER A 263 -33.25 14.65 -20.57
N ILE A 264 -32.64 13.74 -19.80
CA ILE A 264 -31.97 12.55 -20.34
C ILE A 264 -32.74 11.24 -20.14
N ARG A 265 -33.85 11.28 -19.39
CA ARG A 265 -34.68 10.11 -19.09
C ARG A 265 -35.04 9.31 -20.35
N PRO A 266 -35.40 9.93 -21.49
CA PRO A 266 -35.70 9.17 -22.71
C PRO A 266 -34.50 8.36 -23.24
N ALA A 267 -33.27 8.87 -23.12
CA ALA A 267 -32.07 8.16 -23.54
C ALA A 267 -31.78 6.95 -22.64
N VAL A 268 -31.92 7.15 -21.32
CA VAL A 268 -31.70 6.08 -20.33
C VAL A 268 -32.70 4.94 -20.52
N GLU A 269 -33.97 5.26 -20.78
CA GLU A 269 -35.00 4.24 -21.04
C GLU A 269 -34.69 3.42 -22.28
N LEU A 270 -34.25 4.06 -23.38
CA LEU A 270 -33.86 3.37 -24.61
C LEU A 270 -32.70 2.39 -24.40
N PHE A 271 -31.67 2.80 -23.67
CA PHE A 271 -30.55 1.91 -23.36
C PHE A 271 -30.95 0.79 -22.38
N LYS A 272 -31.80 1.05 -21.38
CA LYS A 272 -32.30 0.03 -20.44
C LYS A 272 -33.12 -1.06 -21.13
N ASN A 273 -33.78 -0.73 -22.25
CA ASN A 273 -34.57 -1.69 -23.02
C ASN A 273 -33.72 -2.63 -23.89
N LEU A 274 -32.39 -2.46 -23.92
CA LEU A 274 -31.48 -3.36 -24.65
C LEU A 274 -31.05 -4.55 -23.78
N PRO A 275 -30.95 -5.77 -24.34
CA PRO A 275 -30.52 -6.95 -23.61
C PRO A 275 -29.17 -6.75 -22.90
N GLY A 276 -29.02 -7.33 -21.71
CA GLY A 276 -27.75 -7.31 -20.96
C GLY A 276 -27.34 -5.96 -20.37
N THR A 277 -28.21 -4.93 -20.43
CA THR A 277 -27.83 -3.55 -20.09
C THR A 277 -28.27 -3.14 -18.68
N ALA A 278 -27.33 -2.72 -17.83
CA ALA A 278 -27.61 -2.10 -16.54
C ALA A 278 -26.88 -0.76 -16.44
N ILE A 279 -27.60 0.30 -16.06
CA ILE A 279 -27.12 1.69 -16.19
C ILE A 279 -27.17 2.41 -14.84
N ARG A 280 -26.10 3.13 -14.52
CA ARG A 280 -26.09 4.25 -13.56
C ARG A 280 -26.03 5.56 -14.35
N HIS A 281 -26.63 6.62 -13.82
CA HIS A 281 -26.60 7.92 -14.48
C HIS A 281 -26.49 9.01 -13.42
N SER A 282 -25.65 10.01 -13.69
CA SER A 282 -25.71 11.32 -13.04
C SER A 282 -25.54 12.33 -14.17
N CYS A 283 -26.61 13.05 -14.44
CA CYS A 283 -26.81 13.80 -15.68
C CYS A 283 -26.99 15.31 -15.46
N GLN A 284 -26.84 15.69 -14.20
CA GLN A 284 -26.90 17.04 -13.72
C GLN A 284 -25.55 17.71 -13.92
N GLY A 285 -25.02 17.75 -15.14
CA GLY A 285 -23.87 18.63 -15.43
C GLY A 285 -24.32 20.09 -15.44
N VAL A 286 -23.48 21.02 -14.99
CA VAL A 286 -23.78 22.47 -15.07
C VAL A 286 -23.93 22.91 -16.51
N SER A 287 -24.83 23.85 -16.75
CA SER A 287 -25.20 24.22 -18.11
C SER A 287 -24.04 24.86 -18.90
N ALA A 288 -23.14 25.59 -18.23
CA ALA A 288 -21.96 26.20 -18.83
C ALA A 288 -20.95 26.64 -17.75
N LYS A 289 -19.75 27.02 -18.20
CA LYS A 289 -18.76 27.76 -17.39
C LYS A 289 -18.78 29.24 -17.76
N ILE A 290 -18.39 30.09 -16.83
CA ILE A 290 -18.24 31.53 -17.03
C ILE A 290 -16.77 31.83 -17.23
N ASP A 291 -16.45 32.53 -18.30
CA ASP A 291 -15.11 33.01 -18.57
C ASP A 291 -14.86 34.31 -17.79
N MET A 292 -13.83 34.30 -16.94
CA MET A 292 -13.35 35.44 -16.16
C MET A 292 -11.92 35.85 -16.57
N GLY A 293 -11.52 35.54 -17.81
CA GLY A 293 -10.19 35.84 -18.35
C GLY A 293 -9.19 34.74 -18.04
N ASP A 294 -8.54 34.83 -16.89
CA ASP A 294 -7.51 33.84 -16.49
C ASP A 294 -8.13 32.49 -16.06
N TYR A 295 -9.43 32.48 -15.73
CA TYR A 295 -10.13 31.30 -15.24
C TYR A 295 -11.51 31.11 -15.87
N SER A 296 -11.87 29.84 -16.11
CA SER A 296 -13.22 29.41 -16.48
C SER A 296 -13.89 28.73 -15.29
N LEU A 297 -14.96 29.32 -14.78
CA LEU A 297 -15.55 28.97 -13.49
C LEU A 297 -16.95 28.36 -13.62
N LEU A 298 -17.19 27.35 -12.81
CA LEU A 298 -18.47 26.71 -12.51
C LEU A 298 -19.27 27.55 -11.50
N THR A 299 -20.59 27.57 -11.67
CA THR A 299 -21.53 28.10 -10.69
C THR A 299 -21.62 27.18 -9.46
N ILE A 300 -21.97 27.75 -8.30
CA ILE A 300 -22.20 26.99 -7.07
C ILE A 300 -23.61 26.41 -7.12
N THR A 301 -23.72 25.19 -7.61
CA THR A 301 -24.99 24.46 -7.82
C THR A 301 -24.79 22.99 -7.40
N PRO A 302 -25.88 22.24 -7.16
CA PRO A 302 -25.76 20.80 -6.82
C PRO A 302 -25.30 19.94 -8.01
N HIS A 303 -25.31 20.49 -9.22
CA HIS A 303 -24.93 19.83 -10.47
C HIS A 303 -23.41 19.59 -10.53
N GLU A 304 -22.92 18.53 -11.17
CA GLU A 304 -21.50 18.27 -11.42
C GLU A 304 -20.98 19.08 -12.63
N GLU A 305 -19.68 19.01 -12.93
CA GLU A 305 -19.12 19.67 -14.12
C GLU A 305 -19.60 19.03 -15.43
N TYR A 306 -19.60 17.70 -15.49
CA TYR A 306 -19.93 16.93 -16.68
C TYR A 306 -21.15 16.05 -16.44
N ALA A 307 -22.11 16.07 -17.36
CA ALA A 307 -23.17 15.07 -17.41
C ALA A 307 -22.61 13.73 -17.93
N TYR A 308 -23.08 12.61 -17.39
CA TYR A 308 -22.66 11.28 -17.86
C TYR A 308 -23.74 10.19 -17.76
N ILE A 309 -23.56 9.14 -18.57
CA ILE A 309 -24.23 7.84 -18.48
C ILE A 309 -23.17 6.75 -18.28
N ALA A 310 -23.39 5.90 -17.29
CA ALA A 310 -22.50 4.83 -16.87
C ALA A 310 -23.12 3.45 -17.12
N PHE A 311 -22.42 2.55 -17.78
CA PHE A 311 -22.90 1.19 -18.01
C PHE A 311 -22.24 0.20 -17.06
N ASN A 312 -23.00 -0.33 -16.10
CA ASN A 312 -22.55 -1.34 -15.15
C ASN A 312 -22.40 -2.72 -15.83
N THR A 313 -23.34 -3.06 -16.71
CA THR A 313 -23.31 -4.24 -17.57
C THR A 313 -23.79 -3.85 -18.96
N MET A 314 -23.19 -4.46 -19.99
CA MET A 314 -23.48 -4.17 -21.39
C MET A 314 -23.18 -5.42 -22.23
N GLY A 315 -23.97 -5.73 -23.26
CA GLY A 315 -23.58 -6.75 -24.24
C GLY A 315 -22.47 -6.25 -25.17
N TYR A 316 -21.57 -7.13 -25.65
CA TYR A 316 -20.50 -6.72 -26.56
C TYR A 316 -21.01 -6.05 -27.86
N LEU A 317 -22.15 -6.51 -28.37
CA LEU A 317 -22.80 -5.89 -29.53
C LEU A 317 -23.22 -4.45 -29.27
N LEU A 318 -23.70 -4.14 -28.06
CA LEU A 318 -24.05 -2.78 -27.65
C LEU A 318 -22.80 -1.92 -27.50
N HIS A 319 -21.73 -2.47 -26.92
CA HIS A 319 -20.45 -1.79 -26.80
C HIS A 319 -19.91 -1.36 -28.18
N ASP A 320 -19.76 -2.30 -29.10
CA ASP A 320 -19.19 -2.02 -30.41
C ASP A 320 -20.08 -1.06 -31.21
N ALA A 321 -21.41 -1.22 -31.13
CA ALA A 321 -22.35 -0.32 -31.77
C ALA A 321 -22.27 1.13 -31.25
N ILE A 322 -21.95 1.32 -29.96
CA ILE A 322 -21.70 2.64 -29.38
C ILE A 322 -20.39 3.20 -29.92
N ILE A 323 -19.27 2.46 -29.77
CA ILE A 323 -17.93 2.93 -30.14
C ILE A 323 -17.87 3.34 -31.61
N ASP A 324 -18.45 2.55 -32.51
CA ASP A 324 -18.47 2.82 -33.95
C ASP A 324 -19.16 4.15 -34.30
N ARG A 325 -20.06 4.66 -33.44
CA ARG A 325 -20.89 5.85 -33.72
C ARG A 325 -20.46 7.10 -32.98
N LEU A 326 -19.57 7.01 -32.00
CA LEU A 326 -19.18 8.17 -31.19
C LEU A 326 -18.64 9.33 -32.03
N HIS A 327 -18.00 9.04 -33.16
CA HIS A 327 -17.50 10.07 -34.07
C HIS A 327 -18.59 10.98 -34.67
N GLU A 328 -19.86 10.55 -34.67
CA GLU A 328 -21.02 11.35 -35.12
C GLU A 328 -21.54 12.32 -34.03
N PHE A 329 -21.14 12.11 -32.77
CA PHE A 329 -21.65 12.82 -31.59
C PHE A 329 -20.50 13.51 -30.84
N PRO A 330 -20.03 14.68 -31.33
CA PRO A 330 -18.80 15.31 -30.84
C PRO A 330 -18.85 15.78 -29.39
N THR A 331 -20.06 15.90 -28.79
CA THR A 331 -20.19 16.25 -27.37
C THR A 331 -20.17 15.05 -26.43
N ILE A 332 -20.10 13.84 -26.98
CA ILE A 332 -20.04 12.58 -26.22
C ILE A 332 -18.62 12.04 -26.28
N THR A 333 -18.02 11.82 -25.11
CA THR A 333 -16.71 11.20 -24.97
C THR A 333 -16.77 9.99 -24.05
N THR A 334 -15.90 9.01 -24.29
CA THR A 334 -15.65 7.88 -23.39
C THR A 334 -14.44 8.09 -22.49
N GLU A 335 -13.82 9.27 -22.55
CA GLU A 335 -12.72 9.62 -21.67
C GLU A 335 -13.17 9.63 -20.21
N ARG A 336 -12.37 8.98 -19.36
CA ARG A 336 -12.64 8.86 -17.92
C ARG A 336 -12.31 10.17 -17.20
N ILE A 337 -13.04 10.42 -16.12
CA ILE A 337 -12.69 11.37 -15.05
C ILE A 337 -11.77 10.60 -14.06
N PRO A 338 -10.48 10.93 -13.94
CA PRO A 338 -9.63 10.48 -12.84
C PRO A 338 -10.32 10.77 -11.50
N CYS A 339 -10.27 9.81 -10.56
CA CYS A 339 -10.93 9.83 -9.25
C CYS A 339 -12.43 9.48 -9.20
N ASN A 340 -13.11 9.25 -10.34
CA ASN A 340 -14.47 8.67 -10.35
C ASN A 340 -14.39 7.16 -10.66
N PHE A 341 -14.42 6.32 -9.62
CA PHE A 341 -14.13 4.87 -9.66
C PHE A 341 -15.25 4.00 -10.22
N ASN A 342 -15.82 4.37 -11.35
CA ASN A 342 -16.86 3.54 -11.94
C ASN A 342 -16.29 2.54 -12.96
N THR A 343 -16.69 1.29 -12.79
CA THR A 343 -16.36 0.16 -13.66
C THR A 343 -17.34 0.11 -14.84
N GLY A 344 -16.84 0.17 -16.08
CA GLY A 344 -17.67 0.09 -17.30
C GLY A 344 -17.36 1.12 -18.38
N LEU A 345 -18.13 1.07 -19.47
CA LEU A 345 -18.16 2.12 -20.50
C LEU A 345 -18.89 3.35 -19.92
N PHE A 346 -18.36 4.53 -20.19
CA PHE A 346 -18.91 5.81 -19.77
C PHE A 346 -19.15 6.68 -20.98
N LEU A 347 -20.28 7.36 -21.03
CA LEU A 347 -20.57 8.39 -22.03
C LEU A 347 -20.73 9.70 -21.28
N ARG A 348 -19.81 10.64 -21.52
CA ARG A 348 -19.69 11.90 -20.79
C ARG A 348 -19.76 13.08 -21.76
N SER A 349 -20.27 14.21 -21.28
CA SER A 349 -20.17 15.50 -21.97
C SER A 349 -18.73 15.99 -22.10
N THR A 350 -18.40 16.65 -23.21
CA THR A 350 -17.13 17.38 -23.40
C THR A 350 -17.14 18.79 -22.78
N GLY A 351 -18.17 19.14 -22.00
CA GLY A 351 -18.36 20.45 -21.37
C GLY A 351 -19.59 21.22 -21.85
N ASP A 352 -20.24 20.77 -22.93
CA ASP A 352 -21.54 21.28 -23.40
C ASP A 352 -22.66 20.32 -22.97
N ASN A 353 -23.10 20.46 -21.72
CA ASN A 353 -24.09 19.56 -21.14
C ASN A 353 -25.48 19.70 -21.78
N ILE A 354 -25.80 20.84 -22.39
CA ILE A 354 -27.08 21.03 -23.08
C ILE A 354 -27.10 20.18 -24.34
N ARG A 355 -26.09 20.33 -25.20
CA ARG A 355 -25.99 19.59 -26.45
C ARG A 355 -25.75 18.10 -26.23
N PHE A 356 -25.00 17.74 -25.20
CA PHE A 356 -24.84 16.34 -24.77
C PHE A 356 -26.19 15.64 -24.53
N ARG A 357 -27.15 16.31 -23.88
CA ARG A 357 -28.49 15.74 -23.60
C ARG A 357 -29.26 15.41 -24.88
N GLU A 358 -29.06 16.19 -25.93
CA GLU A 358 -29.67 15.94 -27.24
C GLU A 358 -28.97 14.80 -27.98
N GLU A 359 -27.64 14.86 -28.06
CA GLU A 359 -26.83 13.88 -28.79
C GLU A 359 -26.93 12.48 -28.17
N ILE A 360 -26.94 12.37 -26.83
CA ILE A 360 -27.04 11.08 -26.14
C ILE A 360 -28.37 10.37 -26.41
N TYR A 361 -29.46 11.14 -26.57
CA TYR A 361 -30.76 10.60 -26.95
C TYR A 361 -30.75 10.09 -28.39
N GLN A 362 -30.15 10.82 -29.33
CA GLN A 362 -30.04 10.37 -30.71
C GLN A 362 -29.19 9.10 -30.85
N LEU A 363 -28.06 9.05 -30.14
CA LEU A 363 -27.22 7.85 -30.07
C LEU A 363 -28.02 6.64 -29.55
N ALA A 364 -28.74 6.82 -28.43
CA ALA A 364 -29.58 5.76 -27.86
C ALA A 364 -30.64 5.25 -28.86
N ARG A 365 -31.30 6.17 -29.59
CA ARG A 365 -32.30 5.82 -30.61
C ARG A 365 -31.71 5.02 -31.77
N GLN A 366 -30.57 5.46 -32.30
CA GLN A 366 -29.92 4.78 -33.42
C GLN A 366 -29.54 3.36 -33.04
N ILE A 367 -28.91 3.17 -31.88
CA ILE A 367 -28.48 1.86 -31.41
C ILE A 367 -29.68 0.96 -31.13
N HIS A 368 -30.72 1.50 -30.48
CA HIS A 368 -31.95 0.76 -30.23
C HIS A 368 -32.55 0.24 -31.55
N SER A 369 -32.66 1.09 -32.57
CA SER A 369 -33.17 0.68 -33.88
C SER A 369 -32.36 -0.45 -34.54
N ILE A 370 -31.03 -0.45 -34.39
CA ILE A 370 -30.15 -1.42 -35.04
C ILE A 370 -30.23 -2.78 -34.36
N LEU A 371 -30.12 -2.79 -33.03
CA LEU A 371 -30.07 -4.03 -32.27
C LEU A 371 -31.45 -4.72 -32.22
N THR A 372 -32.54 -3.95 -32.18
CA THR A 372 -33.89 -4.52 -32.27
C THR A 372 -34.16 -5.10 -33.67
N ALA A 373 -33.67 -4.46 -34.75
CA ALA A 373 -33.80 -5.00 -36.11
C ALA A 373 -32.90 -6.24 -36.37
N GLY A 374 -31.74 -6.32 -35.71
CA GLY A 374 -30.81 -7.45 -35.82
C GLY A 374 -31.25 -8.70 -35.04
N CYS A 375 -31.94 -8.53 -33.90
CA CYS A 375 -32.44 -9.64 -33.08
C CYS A 375 -33.57 -10.45 -33.73
N GLU A 376 -34.38 -9.85 -34.61
CA GLU A 376 -35.41 -10.59 -35.35
C GLU A 376 -34.83 -11.56 -36.41
N ALA A 377 -33.56 -11.38 -36.80
CA ALA A 377 -32.92 -12.15 -37.87
C ALA A 377 -32.04 -13.32 -37.38
N ARG A 378 -31.70 -13.40 -36.09
CA ARG A 378 -30.83 -14.45 -35.52
C ARG A 378 -31.56 -15.20 -34.41
N GLY A 379 -32.07 -16.40 -34.72
CA GLY A 379 -32.62 -17.32 -33.73
C GLY A 379 -31.60 -17.62 -32.63
N SER A 380 -31.94 -17.27 -31.40
CA SER A 380 -31.07 -17.24 -30.24
C SER A 380 -30.91 -18.62 -29.57
N ASP A 381 -29.76 -19.26 -29.75
CA ASP A 381 -29.31 -20.38 -28.90
C ASP A 381 -27.88 -20.17 -28.35
N GLU A 382 -27.18 -19.08 -28.71
CA GLU A 382 -25.89 -18.75 -28.09
C GLU A 382 -26.10 -17.86 -26.85
N PRO A 383 -25.53 -18.21 -25.69
CA PRO A 383 -25.61 -17.38 -24.49
C PRO A 383 -24.93 -16.03 -24.75
N GLU A 384 -25.70 -14.96 -24.61
CA GLU A 384 -25.24 -13.59 -24.82
C GLU A 384 -24.06 -13.27 -23.88
N ARG A 385 -22.88 -13.06 -24.46
CA ARG A 385 -21.66 -12.79 -23.68
C ARG A 385 -21.74 -11.36 -23.12
N LEU A 386 -21.97 -11.26 -21.81
CA LEU A 386 -22.10 -9.99 -21.11
C LEU A 386 -20.72 -9.39 -20.81
N ILE A 387 -20.48 -8.17 -21.30
CA ILE A 387 -19.39 -7.32 -20.84
C ILE A 387 -19.81 -6.78 -19.48
N THR A 388 -19.19 -7.30 -18.43
CA THR A 388 -19.28 -6.72 -17.09
C THR A 388 -18.17 -5.68 -16.95
N GLY A 389 -18.38 -4.62 -16.17
CA GLY A 389 -17.54 -3.40 -16.17
C GLY A 389 -16.02 -3.54 -15.91
N TRP A 390 -15.49 -4.76 -15.77
CA TRP A 390 -14.06 -5.08 -15.72
C TRP A 390 -13.41 -5.22 -17.10
N GLU A 391 -14.15 -5.63 -18.15
CA GLU A 391 -13.60 -5.92 -19.48
C GLU A 391 -13.27 -4.65 -20.30
N THR A 392 -13.89 -3.52 -19.96
CA THR A 392 -13.62 -2.20 -20.57
C THR A 392 -12.82 -1.26 -19.65
N ALA A 393 -12.28 -1.80 -18.55
CA ALA A 393 -11.49 -1.02 -17.62
C ALA A 393 -10.00 -0.98 -17.97
N ASN A 394 -9.51 0.18 -18.41
CA ASN A 394 -8.08 0.50 -18.41
C ASN A 394 -7.47 0.51 -16.98
N ASN A 395 -8.31 0.41 -15.94
CA ASN A 395 -7.92 0.20 -14.54
C ASN A 395 -9.04 -0.55 -13.80
N PRO A 396 -8.95 -1.87 -13.58
CA PRO A 396 -9.86 -2.54 -12.67
C PRO A 396 -9.61 -2.03 -11.24
N ALA A 397 -10.67 -1.64 -10.53
CA ALA A 397 -10.63 -1.56 -9.08
C ALA A 397 -10.42 -2.99 -8.55
N TYR A 398 -9.21 -3.29 -8.10
CA TYR A 398 -8.93 -4.55 -7.40
C TYR A 398 -9.24 -4.38 -5.91
N PRO A 399 -9.79 -5.39 -5.20
CA PRO A 399 -10.06 -6.77 -5.65
C PRO A 399 -11.54 -7.21 -5.59
N PRO A 400 -12.01 -8.05 -6.54
CA PRO A 400 -12.69 -9.29 -6.20
C PRO A 400 -11.65 -10.33 -5.75
N GLN A 401 -11.93 -11.03 -4.65
CA GLN A 401 -11.10 -12.13 -4.16
C GLN A 401 -11.22 -13.33 -5.10
N THR A 402 -10.16 -13.63 -5.84
CA THR A 402 -9.93 -14.94 -6.44
C THR A 402 -8.61 -15.49 -5.93
N SER A 403 -8.65 -16.77 -5.58
CA SER A 403 -7.63 -17.51 -4.82
C SER A 403 -6.49 -18.09 -5.66
N ASP A 404 -6.33 -17.68 -6.92
CA ASP A 404 -5.29 -18.23 -7.78
C ASP A 404 -4.19 -17.22 -8.08
N CYS A 405 -2.97 -17.70 -7.94
CA CYS A 405 -1.71 -16.97 -8.02
C CYS A 405 -1.58 -16.09 -9.29
N ALA A 406 -1.32 -14.81 -9.03
CA ALA A 406 -0.77 -13.76 -9.89
C ALA A 406 -1.70 -13.03 -10.89
N ASP A 407 -2.07 -11.80 -10.52
CA ASP A 407 -1.63 -10.53 -11.14
C ASP A 407 -1.89 -10.07 -12.58
N ILE A 408 -2.36 -10.89 -13.51
CA ILE A 408 -2.99 -10.39 -14.77
C ILE A 408 -4.21 -11.25 -15.03
N LEU A 409 -5.36 -10.62 -15.30
CA LEU A 409 -6.58 -11.37 -15.59
C LEU A 409 -6.43 -12.18 -16.89
N PRO A 410 -6.83 -13.46 -16.94
CA PRO A 410 -6.66 -14.31 -18.12
C PRO A 410 -7.20 -13.68 -19.41
N GLY A 411 -8.41 -13.09 -19.39
CA GLY A 411 -8.98 -12.43 -20.57
C GLY A 411 -8.19 -11.19 -21.03
N ARG A 412 -7.55 -10.45 -20.10
CA ARG A 412 -6.66 -9.32 -20.45
C ARG A 412 -5.37 -9.82 -21.10
N LEU A 413 -4.81 -10.91 -20.57
CA LEU A 413 -3.61 -11.52 -21.11
C LEU A 413 -3.85 -12.07 -22.52
N GLU A 414 -5.01 -12.70 -22.76
CA GLU A 414 -5.42 -13.13 -24.10
C GLU A 414 -5.58 -11.94 -25.05
N TRP A 415 -6.29 -10.88 -24.64
CA TRP A 415 -6.51 -9.68 -25.44
C TRP A 415 -5.19 -8.98 -25.84
N LEU A 416 -4.26 -8.81 -24.89
CA LEU A 416 -2.95 -8.21 -25.13
C LEU A 416 -2.10 -9.00 -26.14
N CYS A 417 -2.40 -10.30 -26.29
CA CYS A 417 -1.69 -11.20 -27.18
C CYS A 417 -2.43 -11.45 -28.51
N LEU A 418 -3.48 -10.68 -28.81
CA LEU A 418 -4.15 -10.71 -30.12
C LEU A 418 -3.26 -10.07 -31.21
N PRO A 419 -3.38 -10.50 -32.48
CA PRO A 419 -2.58 -9.97 -33.59
C PRO A 419 -2.61 -8.44 -33.72
N GLU A 420 -3.76 -7.81 -33.42
CA GLU A 420 -3.95 -6.37 -33.51
C GLU A 420 -3.23 -5.59 -32.39
N GLN A 421 -2.96 -6.26 -31.25
CA GLN A 421 -2.37 -5.65 -30.05
C GLN A 421 -0.90 -6.05 -29.84
N ILE A 422 -0.46 -7.16 -30.43
CA ILE A 422 0.81 -7.81 -30.07
C ILE A 422 2.02 -6.88 -30.23
N GLU A 423 2.10 -6.09 -31.31
CA GLU A 423 3.24 -5.16 -31.50
C GLU A 423 3.32 -4.12 -30.40
N GLY A 424 2.17 -3.53 -30.04
CA GLY A 424 2.06 -2.58 -28.93
C GLY A 424 2.44 -3.23 -27.60
N THR A 425 1.94 -4.44 -27.34
CA THR A 425 2.27 -5.20 -26.14
C THR A 425 3.76 -5.53 -26.06
N LEU A 426 4.38 -6.04 -27.14
CA LEU A 426 5.80 -6.39 -27.16
C LEU A 426 6.70 -5.15 -27.02
N LEU A 427 6.28 -3.99 -27.53
CA LEU A 427 6.93 -2.71 -27.24
C LEU A 427 6.94 -2.42 -25.73
N GLN A 428 5.80 -2.52 -25.06
CA GLN A 428 5.73 -2.33 -23.59
C GLN A 428 6.59 -3.35 -22.83
N ILE A 429 6.58 -4.62 -23.25
CA ILE A 429 7.41 -5.67 -22.65
C ILE A 429 8.90 -5.42 -22.87
N SER A 430 9.29 -4.82 -24.00
CA SER A 430 10.67 -4.40 -24.26
C SER A 430 11.14 -3.33 -23.28
N HIS A 431 10.31 -2.30 -23.01
CA HIS A 431 10.61 -1.30 -21.98
C HIS A 431 10.66 -1.92 -20.57
N LEU A 432 9.69 -2.78 -20.24
CA LEU A 432 9.62 -3.50 -18.97
C LEU A 432 10.88 -4.35 -18.73
N ASN A 433 11.42 -4.96 -19.78
CA ASN A 433 12.60 -5.80 -19.70
C ASN A 433 13.87 -5.00 -19.37
N HIS A 434 13.98 -3.74 -19.81
CA HIS A 434 15.06 -2.87 -19.37
C HIS A 434 14.97 -2.55 -17.88
N TRP A 435 13.75 -2.28 -17.38
CA TRP A 435 13.52 -2.10 -15.94
C TRP A 435 13.85 -3.36 -15.12
N ALA A 436 13.46 -4.55 -15.60
CA ALA A 436 13.81 -5.82 -14.96
C ALA A 436 15.33 -6.08 -14.87
N LYS A 437 16.12 -5.43 -15.73
CA LYS A 437 17.59 -5.49 -15.74
C LYS A 437 18.26 -4.40 -14.89
N ALA A 438 17.54 -3.35 -14.47
CA ALA A 438 18.07 -2.21 -13.71
C ALA A 438 18.38 -2.57 -12.24
N ALA A 439 19.43 -3.36 -12.03
CA ALA A 439 19.83 -3.89 -10.72
C ALA A 439 20.21 -2.80 -9.69
N ASP A 440 20.68 -1.66 -10.18
CA ASP A 440 21.04 -0.47 -9.44
C ASP A 440 19.82 0.33 -8.94
N ARG A 441 18.66 0.14 -9.56
CA ARG A 441 17.45 0.95 -9.27
C ARG A 441 16.40 0.21 -8.46
N LEU A 442 16.09 -1.04 -8.84
CA LEU A 442 15.01 -1.81 -8.23
C LEU A 442 15.52 -2.90 -7.31
N TYR A 443 14.71 -3.23 -6.30
CA TYR A 443 14.93 -4.38 -5.44
C TYR A 443 14.89 -5.69 -6.23
N TYR A 444 15.57 -6.70 -5.71
CA TYR A 444 15.71 -7.97 -6.41
C TYR A 444 14.36 -8.68 -6.61
N ASP A 445 13.53 -8.75 -5.56
CA ASP A 445 12.24 -9.44 -5.62
C ASP A 445 11.28 -8.77 -6.61
N ASP A 446 11.26 -7.45 -6.63
CA ASP A 446 10.46 -6.68 -7.57
C ASP A 446 10.88 -6.97 -9.02
N ARG A 447 12.20 -7.04 -9.30
CA ARG A 447 12.70 -7.44 -10.62
C ARG A 447 12.29 -8.87 -11.01
N GLN A 448 12.27 -9.81 -10.06
CA GLN A 448 11.75 -11.16 -10.33
C GLN A 448 10.27 -11.13 -10.68
N GLY A 449 9.52 -10.27 -9.98
CA GLY A 449 8.14 -9.96 -10.33
C GLY A 449 7.99 -9.53 -11.79
N LEU A 450 8.80 -8.58 -12.26
CA LEU A 450 8.77 -8.13 -13.66
C LEU A 450 9.14 -9.25 -14.66
N TYR A 451 10.09 -10.12 -14.32
CA TYR A 451 10.41 -11.29 -15.15
C TYR A 451 9.24 -12.27 -15.23
N SER A 452 8.47 -12.43 -14.14
CA SER A 452 7.28 -13.29 -14.13
C SER A 452 6.17 -12.76 -15.06
N VAL A 453 6.00 -11.43 -15.12
CA VAL A 453 5.10 -10.76 -16.08
C VAL A 453 5.51 -11.11 -17.50
N LYS A 454 6.79 -10.88 -17.87
CA LYS A 454 7.33 -11.20 -19.19
C LYS A 454 7.10 -12.67 -19.56
N ALA A 455 7.37 -13.60 -18.65
CA ALA A 455 7.20 -15.03 -18.88
C ALA A 455 5.75 -15.42 -19.22
N ARG A 456 4.77 -14.82 -18.55
CA ARG A 456 3.35 -15.06 -18.83
C ARG A 456 2.91 -14.54 -20.18
N PHE A 457 3.34 -13.34 -20.55
CA PHE A 457 3.06 -12.79 -21.88
C PHE A 457 3.63 -13.67 -22.99
N LEU A 458 4.90 -14.06 -22.87
CA LEU A 458 5.52 -14.92 -23.89
C LEU A 458 4.87 -16.30 -23.96
N LYS A 459 4.45 -16.87 -22.82
CA LYS A 459 3.67 -18.12 -22.81
C LYS A 459 2.34 -17.97 -23.55
N GLN A 460 1.57 -16.93 -23.26
CA GLN A 460 0.29 -16.70 -23.93
C GLN A 460 0.47 -16.39 -25.43
N ALA A 461 1.43 -15.52 -25.77
CA ALA A 461 1.72 -15.17 -27.15
C ALA A 461 2.19 -16.39 -27.96
N TYR A 462 2.95 -17.30 -27.34
CA TYR A 462 3.32 -18.58 -27.94
C TYR A 462 2.09 -19.45 -28.22
N TYR A 463 1.16 -19.58 -27.26
CA TYR A 463 -0.08 -20.32 -27.50
C TYR A 463 -0.99 -19.70 -28.55
N ASN A 464 -0.97 -18.37 -28.69
CA ASN A 464 -1.66 -17.65 -29.75
C ASN A 464 -0.93 -17.73 -31.11
N GLY A 465 0.27 -18.34 -31.16
CA GLY A 465 1.09 -18.45 -32.36
C GLY A 465 1.71 -17.13 -32.84
N THR A 466 1.68 -16.07 -32.02
CA THR A 466 2.18 -14.75 -32.40
C THR A 466 3.69 -14.61 -32.18
N VAL A 467 4.27 -15.33 -31.22
CA VAL A 467 5.73 -15.44 -31.04
C VAL A 467 6.18 -16.88 -31.16
N GLN A 468 7.42 -17.09 -31.60
CA GLN A 468 7.98 -18.44 -31.79
C GLN A 468 9.30 -18.59 -31.04
N PRO A 469 9.61 -19.78 -30.49
CA PRO A 469 10.93 -20.04 -29.95
C PRO A 469 11.94 -20.16 -31.12
N VAL A 470 12.95 -19.30 -31.11
CA VAL A 470 13.92 -19.16 -32.21
C VAL A 470 15.30 -19.73 -31.89
N GLY A 471 15.62 -19.97 -30.61
CA GLY A 471 16.93 -20.55 -30.28
C GLY A 471 17.10 -20.95 -28.81
N TYR A 472 18.09 -21.81 -28.58
CA TYR A 472 18.56 -22.19 -27.24
C TYR A 472 19.93 -21.57 -26.97
N VAL A 473 20.07 -20.88 -25.85
CA VAL A 473 21.33 -20.30 -25.39
C VAL A 473 21.87 -21.16 -24.26
N ASP A 474 22.95 -21.89 -24.54
CA ASP A 474 23.59 -22.79 -23.60
C ASP A 474 24.33 -22.02 -22.48
N GLY A 475 23.86 -22.20 -21.24
CA GLY A 475 24.45 -21.65 -20.02
C GLY A 475 25.45 -22.60 -19.33
N GLY A 476 25.57 -23.85 -19.77
CA GLY A 476 26.33 -24.91 -19.10
C GLY A 476 27.82 -24.61 -18.97
N ALA A 477 28.40 -23.85 -19.89
CA ALA A 477 29.80 -23.41 -19.80
C ALA A 477 30.07 -22.44 -18.62
N ALA A 478 29.05 -21.79 -18.09
CA ALA A 478 29.14 -20.90 -16.93
C ALA A 478 28.82 -21.59 -15.60
N PHE A 479 28.25 -22.81 -15.64
CA PHE A 479 27.76 -23.54 -14.47
C PHE A 479 28.79 -23.68 -13.33
N PRO A 480 30.00 -24.25 -13.54
CA PRO A 480 30.95 -24.42 -12.44
C PRO A 480 31.66 -23.13 -12.03
N LYS A 481 31.59 -22.06 -12.84
CA LYS A 481 32.40 -20.85 -12.63
C LYS A 481 32.05 -20.08 -11.35
N ASN A 482 30.87 -20.31 -10.82
CA ASN A 482 30.37 -19.62 -9.62
C ASN A 482 30.48 -20.46 -8.35
N PHE A 483 31.12 -21.65 -8.42
CA PHE A 483 31.26 -22.53 -7.26
C PHE A 483 32.62 -22.34 -6.60
N ALA A 484 32.59 -22.08 -5.29
CA ALA A 484 33.78 -22.00 -4.45
C ALA A 484 34.19 -23.41 -3.97
N VAL A 485 34.43 -24.34 -4.90
CA VAL A 485 34.65 -25.78 -4.60
C VAL A 485 35.78 -26.01 -3.61
N GLU A 486 36.92 -25.31 -3.79
CA GLU A 486 38.07 -25.42 -2.90
C GLU A 486 37.73 -24.97 -1.47
N SER A 487 37.06 -23.82 -1.33
CA SER A 487 36.66 -23.29 -0.03
C SER A 487 35.62 -24.19 0.66
N ALA A 488 34.64 -24.68 -0.10
CA ALA A 488 33.61 -25.56 0.41
C ALA A 488 34.20 -26.89 0.93
N ALA A 489 35.12 -27.49 0.18
CA ALA A 489 35.78 -28.73 0.59
C ALA A 489 36.60 -28.55 1.88
N ALA A 490 37.33 -27.43 2.00
CA ALA A 490 38.13 -27.14 3.19
C ALA A 490 37.26 -26.95 4.45
N VAL A 491 36.18 -26.16 4.33
CA VAL A 491 35.26 -25.91 5.46
C VAL A 491 34.51 -27.18 5.86
N ALA A 492 34.03 -27.96 4.89
CA ALA A 492 33.36 -29.23 5.18
C ALA A 492 34.29 -30.25 5.85
N ALA A 493 35.58 -30.28 5.47
CA ALA A 493 36.59 -31.12 6.11
C ALA A 493 36.83 -30.71 7.57
N ASP A 494 36.92 -29.41 7.85
CA ASP A 494 37.03 -28.89 9.22
C ASP A 494 35.79 -29.25 10.06
N PHE A 495 34.60 -29.00 9.52
CA PHE A 495 33.33 -29.28 10.20
C PHE A 495 33.12 -30.78 10.46
N LEU A 496 33.56 -31.64 9.54
CA LEU A 496 33.59 -33.09 9.74
C LEU A 496 34.42 -33.46 10.97
N LEU A 497 35.67 -32.95 11.05
CA LEU A 497 36.58 -33.29 12.14
C LEU A 497 36.06 -32.77 13.49
N GLU A 498 35.58 -31.52 13.53
CA GLU A 498 34.98 -30.92 14.74
C GLU A 498 33.76 -31.72 15.22
N THR A 499 32.86 -32.08 14.31
CA THR A 499 31.65 -32.87 14.64
C THR A 499 32.01 -34.26 15.19
N LEU A 500 33.03 -34.92 14.64
CA LEU A 500 33.51 -36.22 15.13
C LEU A 500 34.19 -36.10 16.51
N GLU A 501 34.92 -35.00 16.77
CA GLU A 501 35.51 -34.72 18.08
C GLU A 501 34.46 -34.47 19.16
N ASP A 502 33.43 -33.69 18.86
CA ASP A 502 32.34 -33.40 19.82
C ASP A 502 31.57 -34.67 20.18
N LYS A 503 31.37 -35.56 19.20
CA LYS A 503 30.75 -36.88 19.43
C LYS A 503 31.62 -37.78 20.32
N LYS A 504 32.95 -37.67 20.22
CA LYS A 504 33.90 -38.33 21.14
C LYS A 504 33.86 -37.78 22.55
N ARG A 505 33.65 -36.47 22.70
CA ARG A 505 33.55 -35.79 24.01
C ARG A 505 32.22 -36.08 24.73
N GLY A 506 31.32 -36.87 24.13
CA GLY A 506 30.03 -37.22 24.71
C GLY A 506 29.05 -36.04 24.76
N GLN A 507 29.30 -35.00 23.97
CA GLN A 507 28.36 -33.90 23.81
C GLN A 507 27.11 -34.40 23.06
N ARG A 508 25.94 -33.79 23.33
CA ARG A 508 24.73 -34.06 22.52
C ARG A 508 25.09 -33.77 21.07
N GLY A 509 25.09 -34.81 20.23
CA GLY A 509 25.46 -34.68 18.82
C GLY A 509 24.60 -33.61 18.15
N ASN A 510 25.24 -32.77 17.35
CA ASN A 510 24.54 -31.89 16.41
C ASN A 510 23.70 -32.73 15.44
N GLU A 511 22.70 -32.13 14.80
CA GLU A 511 21.83 -32.80 13.82
C GLU A 511 22.63 -33.46 12.66
N TYR A 512 23.82 -32.95 12.36
CA TYR A 512 24.73 -33.45 11.32
C TYR A 512 25.61 -34.63 11.75
N SER A 513 25.55 -35.05 13.02
CA SER A 513 26.42 -36.09 13.57
C SER A 513 26.31 -37.44 12.87
N ASN A 514 25.15 -37.76 12.27
CA ASN A 514 24.97 -38.98 11.50
C ASN A 514 25.48 -38.85 10.07
N ALA A 515 25.43 -37.66 9.47
CA ALA A 515 26.03 -37.38 8.17
C ALA A 515 27.57 -37.44 8.28
N ALA A 516 28.15 -36.81 9.31
CA ALA A 516 29.58 -36.87 9.59
C ALA A 516 30.12 -38.30 9.77
N MET A 517 29.42 -39.17 10.51
CA MET A 517 29.83 -40.57 10.66
C MET A 517 29.76 -41.35 9.34
N ARG A 518 28.74 -41.12 8.51
CA ARG A 518 28.60 -41.74 7.19
C ARG A 518 29.71 -41.26 6.23
N LEU A 519 30.01 -39.96 6.25
CA LEU A 519 31.09 -39.39 5.45
C LEU A 519 32.45 -39.93 5.90
N PHE A 520 32.71 -40.02 7.20
CA PHE A 520 33.91 -40.67 7.74
C PHE A 520 34.06 -42.11 7.24
N GLN A 521 32.99 -42.90 7.32
CA GLN A 521 33.00 -44.28 6.82
C GLN A 521 33.26 -44.35 5.31
N ARG A 522 32.72 -43.40 4.55
CA ARG A 522 32.93 -43.30 3.11
C ARG A 522 34.36 -42.92 2.74
N ILE A 523 35.02 -42.08 3.55
CA ILE A 523 36.40 -41.64 3.31
C ILE A 523 37.41 -42.72 3.75
N THR A 524 37.19 -43.36 4.90
CA THR A 524 38.16 -44.29 5.51
C THR A 524 37.88 -45.76 5.22
N GLY A 525 36.67 -46.09 4.76
CA GLY A 525 36.19 -47.46 4.59
C GLY A 525 35.78 -48.16 5.89
N GLN A 526 35.88 -47.49 7.05
CA GLN A 526 35.60 -48.07 8.38
C GLN A 526 34.51 -47.30 9.14
N PRO A 527 33.61 -47.97 9.87
CA PRO A 527 32.59 -47.29 10.67
C PRO A 527 33.25 -46.51 11.82
N PHE A 528 32.74 -45.32 12.10
CA PHE A 528 33.24 -44.50 13.21
C PHE A 528 32.87 -45.10 14.57
N LEU A 529 33.86 -45.45 15.39
CA LEU A 529 33.68 -45.98 16.74
C LEU A 529 34.13 -44.97 17.79
N VAL A 530 33.19 -44.51 18.64
CA VAL A 530 33.43 -43.50 19.69
C VAL A 530 34.54 -43.93 20.67
N GLN A 531 34.68 -45.24 20.90
CA GLN A 531 35.63 -45.82 21.85
C GLN A 531 37.05 -45.97 21.28
N ASP A 532 37.24 -45.81 19.96
CA ASP A 532 38.53 -45.97 19.30
C ASP A 532 39.23 -44.61 19.15
N LYS A 533 40.25 -44.38 19.98
CA LYS A 533 41.00 -43.11 19.99
C LYS A 533 41.88 -42.93 18.75
N GLU A 534 42.29 -44.00 18.06
CA GLU A 534 43.20 -43.92 16.91
C GLU A 534 42.48 -43.52 15.61
N GLN A 535 41.18 -43.79 15.48
CA GLN A 535 40.41 -43.55 14.25
C GLN A 535 40.29 -42.08 13.82
N THR A 536 40.18 -41.12 14.74
CA THR A 536 40.11 -39.67 14.38
C THR A 536 41.50 -39.08 14.17
N ILE A 537 42.54 -39.69 14.74
CA ILE A 537 43.94 -39.29 14.52
C ILE A 537 44.41 -39.74 13.12
N ALA A 538 43.81 -40.81 12.58
CA ALA A 538 44.15 -41.34 11.26
C ALA A 538 43.65 -40.46 10.10
N LEU A 539 42.48 -39.81 10.22
CA LEU A 539 41.95 -38.95 9.17
C LEU A 539 42.52 -37.53 9.27
N LYS A 540 43.49 -37.21 8.39
CA LYS A 540 44.03 -35.85 8.28
C LYS A 540 43.05 -34.94 7.54
N GLN A 541 42.99 -33.67 7.92
CA GLN A 541 42.18 -32.64 7.23
C GLN A 541 42.45 -32.63 5.72
N GLU A 542 43.72 -32.62 5.30
CA GLU A 542 44.11 -32.64 3.88
C GLU A 542 43.56 -33.86 3.13
N GLN A 543 43.47 -35.03 3.79
CA GLN A 543 42.91 -36.24 3.20
C GLN A 543 41.39 -36.15 3.07
N ALA A 544 40.71 -35.62 4.09
CA ALA A 544 39.27 -35.39 4.04
C ALA A 544 38.91 -34.36 2.95
N GLU A 545 39.64 -33.24 2.91
CA GLU A 545 39.48 -32.17 1.92
C GLU A 545 39.64 -32.70 0.49
N ALA A 546 40.72 -33.46 0.20
CA ALA A 546 40.96 -34.01 -1.13
C ALA A 546 39.83 -34.96 -1.61
N VAL A 547 39.28 -35.76 -0.70
CA VAL A 547 38.19 -36.69 -1.03
C VAL A 547 36.87 -35.94 -1.22
N ILE A 548 36.55 -34.98 -0.35
CA ILE A 548 35.35 -34.13 -0.48
C ILE A 548 35.42 -33.32 -1.78
N HIS A 549 36.58 -32.74 -2.09
CA HIS A 549 36.82 -32.04 -3.34
C HIS A 549 36.57 -32.94 -4.57
N SER A 550 37.09 -34.18 -4.56
CA SER A 550 36.83 -35.14 -5.64
C SER A 550 35.33 -35.43 -5.80
N TYR A 551 34.61 -35.65 -4.69
CA TYR A 551 33.17 -35.89 -4.76
C TYR A 551 32.38 -34.68 -5.28
N LEU A 552 32.74 -33.46 -4.88
CA LEU A 552 32.13 -32.25 -5.42
C LEU A 552 32.38 -32.13 -6.93
N HIS A 553 33.59 -32.42 -7.38
CA HIS A 553 33.92 -32.41 -8.82
C HIS A 553 33.10 -33.45 -9.60
N ASP A 554 32.95 -34.67 -9.06
CA ASP A 554 32.14 -35.72 -9.66
C ASP A 554 30.65 -35.32 -9.75
N LEU A 555 30.11 -34.69 -8.70
CA LEU A 555 28.74 -34.18 -8.71
C LEU A 555 28.53 -33.09 -9.76
N ILE A 556 29.50 -32.18 -9.90
CA ILE A 556 29.46 -31.10 -10.90
C ILE A 556 29.52 -31.68 -12.32
N GLU A 557 30.45 -32.61 -12.58
CA GLU A 557 30.57 -33.24 -13.89
C GLU A 557 29.35 -34.12 -14.22
N GLN A 558 28.82 -34.85 -13.25
CA GLN A 558 27.58 -35.61 -13.42
C GLN A 558 26.41 -34.69 -13.76
N ALA A 559 26.24 -33.57 -13.05
CA ALA A 559 25.21 -32.59 -13.37
C ALA A 559 25.39 -32.05 -14.79
N ARG A 560 26.61 -31.66 -15.18
CA ARG A 560 26.91 -31.20 -16.54
C ARG A 560 26.58 -32.22 -17.62
N GLN A 561 26.92 -33.49 -17.42
CA GLN A 561 26.65 -34.55 -18.39
C GLN A 561 25.16 -34.89 -18.50
N THR A 562 24.43 -34.82 -17.39
CA THR A 562 23.01 -35.21 -17.34
C THR A 562 22.06 -34.04 -17.58
N HIS A 563 22.54 -32.80 -17.56
CA HIS A 563 21.74 -31.57 -17.59
C HIS A 563 20.68 -31.53 -16.46
N GLN A 564 20.98 -32.17 -15.33
CA GLN A 564 20.14 -32.21 -14.14
C GLN A 564 20.75 -31.43 -12.99
N PRO A 565 19.92 -30.80 -12.13
CA PRO A 565 20.42 -30.09 -10.96
C PRO A 565 21.12 -31.01 -9.96
N ILE A 566 22.14 -30.48 -9.29
CA ILE A 566 22.76 -31.15 -8.15
C ILE A 566 21.73 -31.17 -7.02
N ALA A 567 21.32 -32.36 -6.60
CA ALA A 567 20.43 -32.54 -5.46
C ALA A 567 21.12 -32.05 -4.18
N HIS A 568 20.48 -31.12 -3.43
CA HIS A 568 21.08 -30.54 -2.23
C HIS A 568 21.38 -31.59 -1.16
N GLN A 569 20.61 -32.68 -1.08
CA GLN A 569 20.88 -33.78 -0.15
C GLN A 569 22.27 -34.40 -0.38
N ARG A 570 22.77 -34.40 -1.63
CA ARG A 570 24.11 -34.88 -1.95
C ARG A 570 25.21 -33.95 -1.44
N LEU A 571 24.93 -32.65 -1.35
CA LEU A 571 25.84 -31.66 -0.79
C LEU A 571 25.82 -31.71 0.74
N GLU A 572 24.65 -31.90 1.35
CA GLU A 572 24.51 -32.15 2.80
C GLU A 572 25.19 -33.45 3.26
N GLU A 573 25.14 -34.52 2.45
CA GLU A 573 25.88 -35.77 2.68
C GLU A 573 27.40 -35.53 2.75
N LEU A 574 27.89 -34.48 2.10
CA LEU A 574 29.28 -34.04 2.13
C LEU A 574 29.55 -32.97 3.19
N LEU A 575 28.55 -32.60 4.00
CA LEU A 575 28.60 -31.53 4.99
C LEU A 575 28.90 -30.14 4.37
N VAL A 576 28.48 -29.92 3.13
CA VAL A 576 28.62 -28.64 2.44
C VAL A 576 27.35 -27.83 2.59
N PHE A 577 27.50 -26.57 3.03
CA PHE A 577 26.40 -25.64 3.23
C PHE A 577 26.31 -24.60 2.09
N PRO A 578 25.14 -23.98 1.86
CA PRO A 578 24.93 -23.11 0.69
C PRO A 578 25.92 -21.96 0.58
N GLY A 579 26.21 -21.28 1.69
CA GLY A 579 27.10 -20.13 1.72
C GLY A 579 28.59 -20.45 1.49
N GLU A 580 28.96 -21.73 1.54
CA GLU A 580 30.34 -22.18 1.36
C GLU A 580 30.68 -22.45 -0.11
N ILE A 581 29.70 -22.94 -0.87
CA ILE A 581 29.87 -23.30 -2.28
C ILE A 581 29.30 -22.26 -3.23
N LEU A 582 28.21 -21.58 -2.87
CA LEU A 582 27.59 -20.55 -3.72
C LEU A 582 28.04 -19.15 -3.30
N ASP A 583 28.45 -18.34 -4.27
CA ASP A 583 28.61 -16.89 -4.06
C ASP A 583 27.23 -16.23 -3.91
N ILE A 584 26.74 -16.13 -2.68
CA ILE A 584 25.47 -15.48 -2.33
C ILE A 584 25.78 -14.10 -1.76
N ALA A 585 25.34 -13.05 -2.45
CA ALA A 585 25.64 -11.68 -2.08
C ALA A 585 25.10 -11.33 -0.68
N VAL A 586 25.99 -10.81 0.18
CA VAL A 586 25.72 -10.33 1.56
C VAL A 586 24.59 -9.30 1.63
N THR A 587 24.24 -8.66 0.51
CA THR A 587 23.21 -7.61 0.40
C THR A 587 21.77 -8.09 0.64
N ARG A 588 21.52 -9.39 0.86
CA ARG A 588 20.15 -9.93 1.00
C ARG A 588 19.55 -9.82 2.41
N TYR A 589 20.27 -9.33 3.42
CA TYR A 589 19.79 -9.21 4.82
C TYR A 589 19.13 -10.48 5.40
N ARG A 590 19.35 -11.65 4.78
CA ARG A 590 18.77 -12.94 5.17
C ARG A 590 19.88 -13.85 5.63
N TYR A 591 19.71 -14.45 6.80
CA TYR A 591 20.57 -15.51 7.28
C TYR A 591 20.24 -16.79 6.49
N ILE A 592 21.20 -17.31 5.73
CA ILE A 592 21.07 -18.54 4.95
C ILE A 592 21.96 -19.58 5.64
N SER A 593 21.33 -20.53 6.31
CA SER A 593 22.02 -21.58 7.07
C SER A 593 21.84 -22.97 6.48
N THR A 594 20.73 -23.19 5.76
CA THR A 594 20.32 -24.51 5.26
C THR A 594 19.96 -24.41 3.78
N TRP A 595 19.92 -25.57 3.10
CA TRP A 595 19.52 -25.61 1.69
C TRP A 595 18.04 -25.24 1.48
N ASP A 596 17.21 -25.43 2.50
CA ASP A 596 15.79 -25.00 2.51
C ASP A 596 15.63 -23.48 2.59
N ASP A 597 16.69 -22.75 2.98
CA ASP A 597 16.68 -21.30 2.99
C ASP A 597 16.81 -20.70 1.58
N LEU A 598 17.19 -21.48 0.57
CA LEU A 598 17.43 -20.97 -0.78
C LEU A 598 16.12 -20.70 -1.55
N ASP A 599 16.07 -19.57 -2.25
CA ASP A 599 14.99 -19.28 -3.19
C ASP A 599 15.15 -20.06 -4.52
N LYS A 600 14.10 -20.08 -5.37
CA LYS A 600 14.13 -20.77 -6.68
C LYS A 600 15.28 -20.30 -7.58
N ASN A 601 15.69 -19.04 -7.45
CA ASN A 601 16.76 -18.46 -8.26
C ASN A 601 18.15 -18.80 -7.74
N GLU A 602 18.32 -19.02 -6.44
CA GLU A 602 19.54 -19.55 -5.85
C GLU A 602 19.69 -21.03 -6.16
N LEU A 603 18.59 -21.79 -6.05
CA LEU A 603 18.55 -23.20 -6.44
C LEU A 603 18.92 -23.41 -7.91
N ARG A 604 18.58 -22.47 -8.81
CA ARG A 604 18.99 -22.52 -10.21
C ARG A 604 20.52 -22.52 -10.39
N LYS A 605 21.30 -22.04 -9.42
CA LYS A 605 22.77 -22.09 -9.49
C LYS A 605 23.30 -23.51 -9.40
N LEU A 606 22.53 -24.43 -8.81
CA LEU A 606 22.82 -25.87 -8.78
C LEU A 606 22.35 -26.61 -10.03
N ASP A 607 21.68 -25.92 -10.95
CA ASP A 607 21.19 -26.47 -12.21
C ASP A 607 22.10 -26.05 -13.37
N PRO A 608 22.70 -26.99 -14.12
CA PRO A 608 23.46 -26.66 -15.33
C PRO A 608 22.60 -25.94 -16.37
N GLU A 609 21.29 -26.19 -16.39
CA GLU A 609 20.32 -25.48 -17.24
C GLU A 609 19.72 -24.24 -16.58
N GLY A 610 20.05 -23.97 -15.31
CA GLY A 610 19.54 -22.80 -14.57
C GLY A 610 20.05 -21.47 -15.12
N LEU A 611 21.13 -21.50 -15.90
CA LEU A 611 21.68 -20.35 -16.63
C LEU A 611 21.39 -20.38 -18.13
N SER A 612 20.80 -21.47 -18.63
CA SER A 612 20.40 -21.59 -20.03
C SER A 612 19.12 -20.81 -20.29
N LEU A 613 18.96 -20.32 -21.53
CA LEU A 613 17.81 -19.51 -21.94
C LEU A 613 17.18 -20.06 -23.22
N ILE A 614 15.89 -19.83 -23.40
CA ILE A 614 15.19 -19.97 -24.68
C ILE A 614 14.87 -18.58 -25.21
N SER A 615 15.23 -18.33 -26.46
CA SER A 615 14.92 -17.12 -27.18
C SER A 615 13.57 -17.24 -27.89
N PHE A 616 12.72 -16.23 -27.73
CA PHE A 616 11.43 -16.08 -28.39
C PHE A 616 11.50 -14.88 -29.32
N GLY A 617 11.20 -15.11 -30.61
CA GLY A 617 11.25 -14.11 -31.66
C GLY A 617 9.85 -13.68 -32.13
N TYR A 618 9.76 -12.42 -32.50
CA TYR A 618 8.66 -11.81 -33.25
C TYR A 618 9.26 -10.99 -34.38
N GLU A 619 8.70 -11.09 -35.58
CA GLU A 619 9.10 -10.28 -36.73
C GLU A 619 7.87 -9.93 -37.58
N SER A 620 7.76 -8.64 -37.91
CA SER A 620 6.75 -8.07 -38.80
C SER A 620 7.39 -7.02 -39.72
N ALA A 621 6.59 -6.39 -40.58
CA ALA A 621 7.07 -5.30 -41.43
C ALA A 621 7.48 -4.04 -40.62
N SER A 622 6.87 -3.83 -39.46
CA SER A 622 7.05 -2.64 -38.60
C SER A 622 7.96 -2.90 -37.40
N ALA A 623 8.10 -4.15 -36.93
CA ALA A 623 8.80 -4.42 -35.69
C ALA A 623 9.53 -5.77 -35.66
N ARG A 624 10.56 -5.85 -34.81
CA ARG A 624 11.29 -7.09 -34.53
C ARG A 624 11.70 -7.14 -33.08
N TYR A 625 11.37 -8.24 -32.39
CA TYR A 625 11.68 -8.46 -30.98
C TYR A 625 12.28 -9.84 -30.74
N ILE A 626 13.23 -9.90 -29.82
CA ILE A 626 13.83 -11.12 -29.30
C ILE A 626 13.88 -11.02 -27.77
N PHE A 627 13.14 -11.91 -27.11
CA PHE A 627 13.09 -12.02 -25.65
C PHE A 627 13.64 -13.34 -25.18
N HIS A 628 14.20 -13.37 -23.97
CA HIS A 628 14.75 -14.56 -23.36
C HIS A 628 13.97 -14.94 -22.10
N LEU A 629 13.70 -16.24 -21.97
CA LEU A 629 13.22 -16.85 -20.74
C LEU A 629 14.23 -17.88 -20.22
N PRO A 630 14.35 -18.06 -18.89
CA PRO A 630 15.08 -19.19 -18.33
C PRO A 630 14.59 -20.50 -18.91
N PHE A 631 15.52 -21.41 -19.23
CA PHE A 631 15.20 -22.70 -19.86
C PHE A 631 14.10 -23.45 -19.09
N ARG A 632 14.24 -23.57 -17.77
CA ARG A 632 13.25 -24.26 -16.92
C ARG A 632 11.87 -23.62 -16.96
N THR A 633 11.80 -22.29 -17.06
CA THR A 633 10.51 -21.57 -17.20
C THR A 633 9.88 -21.82 -18.56
N ALA A 634 10.66 -21.84 -19.64
CA ALA A 634 10.16 -22.15 -20.98
C ALA A 634 9.73 -23.63 -21.10
N GLN A 635 10.48 -24.54 -20.47
CA GLN A 635 10.20 -25.98 -20.46
C GLN A 635 8.83 -26.33 -19.86
N GLU A 636 8.29 -25.49 -18.96
CA GLU A 636 6.96 -25.71 -18.37
C GLU A 636 5.81 -25.65 -19.39
N PHE A 637 6.02 -25.05 -20.56
CA PHE A 637 4.95 -24.85 -21.55
C PHE A 637 5.33 -25.19 -23.00
N LEU A 638 6.62 -25.38 -23.30
CA LEU A 638 7.07 -25.83 -24.60
C LEU A 638 6.95 -27.37 -24.73
N PRO A 639 6.50 -27.89 -25.88
CA PRO A 639 6.54 -29.32 -26.17
C PRO A 639 7.97 -29.89 -26.16
N GLU A 640 8.13 -31.15 -25.73
CA GLU A 640 9.46 -31.80 -25.62
C GLU A 640 10.18 -31.91 -26.97
N ASP A 641 9.44 -32.13 -28.06
CA ASP A 641 10.00 -32.19 -29.42
C ASP A 641 10.62 -30.84 -29.82
N GLU A 642 9.97 -29.74 -29.42
CA GLU A 642 10.43 -28.38 -29.69
C GLU A 642 11.68 -28.05 -28.87
N ILE A 643 11.72 -28.48 -27.61
CA ILE A 643 12.91 -28.36 -26.74
C ILE A 643 14.09 -29.12 -27.33
N THR A 644 13.86 -30.35 -27.80
CA THR A 644 14.89 -31.19 -28.43
C THR A 644 15.42 -30.54 -29.70
N ARG A 645 14.52 -30.00 -30.54
CA ARG A 645 14.87 -29.25 -31.76
C ARG A 645 15.74 -28.03 -31.45
N LEU A 646 15.36 -27.24 -30.44
CA LEU A 646 16.08 -26.03 -30.04
C LEU A 646 17.46 -26.34 -29.48
N ARG A 647 17.60 -27.38 -28.65
CA ARG A 647 18.91 -27.84 -28.13
C ARG A 647 19.87 -28.28 -29.23
N GLY A 648 19.36 -28.84 -30.33
CA GLY A 648 20.16 -29.15 -31.52
C GLY A 648 20.72 -27.93 -32.24
N HIS A 649 20.19 -26.73 -31.98
CA HIS A 649 20.54 -25.47 -32.65
C HIS A 649 20.92 -24.39 -31.63
N VAL A 650 22.12 -24.52 -31.06
CA VAL A 650 22.64 -23.54 -30.10
C VAL A 650 22.77 -22.17 -30.76
N SER A 651 22.05 -21.18 -30.24
CA SER A 651 22.06 -19.81 -30.72
C SER A 651 23.28 -19.04 -30.17
N SER A 652 23.94 -18.30 -31.05
CA SER A 652 24.96 -17.31 -30.65
C SER A 652 24.34 -16.00 -30.14
N GLU A 653 23.04 -15.78 -30.34
CA GLU A 653 22.34 -14.55 -30.00
C GLU A 653 22.01 -14.50 -28.50
N ARG A 654 22.96 -13.98 -27.72
CA ARG A 654 22.84 -13.86 -26.25
C ARG A 654 22.12 -12.60 -25.78
N LYS A 655 21.81 -11.68 -26.69
CA LYS A 655 21.22 -10.38 -26.34
C LYS A 655 19.74 -10.34 -26.72
N GLU A 656 18.92 -9.91 -25.77
CA GLU A 656 17.55 -9.51 -26.08
C GLU A 656 17.58 -8.20 -26.87
N TYR A 657 16.66 -8.06 -27.81
CA TYR A 657 16.59 -6.96 -28.75
C TYR A 657 15.14 -6.58 -29.03
N GLY A 658 14.88 -5.29 -29.20
CA GLY A 658 13.57 -4.79 -29.62
C GLY A 658 13.74 -3.62 -30.57
N SER A 659 13.00 -3.65 -31.67
CA SER A 659 12.92 -2.54 -32.62
C SER A 659 11.50 -2.36 -33.10
N ALA A 660 11.10 -1.10 -33.24
CA ALA A 660 9.80 -0.68 -33.74
C ALA A 660 9.99 0.49 -34.71
N TYR A 661 9.29 0.47 -35.84
CA TYR A 661 9.34 1.48 -36.90
C TYR A 661 10.77 1.82 -37.35
N GLY A 662 11.63 0.80 -37.45
CA GLY A 662 13.03 0.93 -37.87
C GLY A 662 13.97 1.55 -36.81
N ARG A 663 13.52 1.72 -35.56
CA ARG A 663 14.33 2.24 -34.45
C ARG A 663 14.51 1.17 -33.37
N THR A 664 15.73 1.04 -32.86
CA THR A 664 16.04 0.16 -31.73
C THR A 664 15.61 0.83 -30.43
N ILE A 665 14.91 0.08 -29.58
CA ILE A 665 14.45 0.55 -28.27
C ILE A 665 15.65 0.53 -27.31
N THR A 666 15.98 1.67 -26.73
CA THR A 666 17.16 1.78 -25.83
C THR A 666 16.80 1.70 -24.35
N ALA A 667 17.80 1.47 -23.50
CA ALA A 667 17.64 1.53 -22.06
C ALA A 667 17.33 2.97 -21.61
N GLU A 668 17.95 3.97 -22.23
CA GLU A 668 17.69 5.39 -21.96
C GLU A 668 16.25 5.78 -22.29
N GLU A 669 15.73 5.35 -23.44
CA GLU A 669 14.34 5.54 -23.84
C GLU A 669 13.41 4.87 -22.83
N SER A 670 13.68 3.61 -22.46
CA SER A 670 12.86 2.86 -21.51
C SER A 670 12.82 3.48 -20.12
N ASN A 671 13.86 4.22 -19.73
CA ASN A 671 13.88 4.97 -18.48
C ASN A 671 12.95 6.20 -18.49
N SER A 672 12.60 6.72 -19.68
CA SER A 672 11.64 7.81 -19.83
C SER A 672 10.18 7.35 -19.75
N HIS A 673 9.94 6.03 -19.77
CA HIS A 673 8.64 5.42 -19.53
C HIS A 673 8.55 4.95 -18.07
N PRO A 674 7.70 5.58 -17.24
CA PRO A 674 7.49 5.17 -15.84
C PRO A 674 7.06 3.70 -15.78
N ILE A 675 7.72 2.91 -14.93
CA ILE A 675 7.46 1.48 -14.84
C ILE A 675 6.03 1.19 -14.34
N GLU A 676 5.50 2.06 -13.49
CA GLU A 676 4.15 2.01 -12.97
C GLU A 676 3.12 2.13 -14.11
N GLU A 677 3.34 3.05 -15.05
CA GLU A 677 2.49 3.24 -16.23
C GLU A 677 2.56 2.04 -17.18
N LEU A 678 3.76 1.45 -17.37
CA LEU A 678 3.94 0.24 -18.16
C LEU A 678 3.13 -0.93 -17.59
N LEU A 679 3.27 -1.17 -16.28
CA LEU A 679 2.57 -2.25 -15.59
C LEU A 679 1.05 -2.02 -15.55
N GLN A 680 0.63 -0.77 -15.37
CA GLN A 680 -0.76 -0.38 -15.44
C GLN A 680 -1.36 -0.63 -16.83
N THR A 681 -0.64 -0.25 -17.89
CA THR A 681 -1.05 -0.51 -19.29
C THR A 681 -1.20 -2.00 -19.57
N LEU A 682 -0.32 -2.82 -19.00
CA LEU A 682 -0.37 -4.29 -19.10
C LEU A 682 -1.43 -4.93 -18.19
N GLY A 683 -2.10 -4.17 -17.33
CA GLY A 683 -3.10 -4.68 -16.39
C GLY A 683 -2.50 -5.49 -15.24
N VAL A 684 -1.27 -5.18 -14.83
CA VAL A 684 -0.54 -5.88 -13.78
C VAL A 684 -0.84 -5.29 -12.41
N ASN A 685 -1.18 -6.14 -11.45
CA ASN A 685 -1.27 -5.73 -10.05
C ASN A 685 0.12 -5.69 -9.38
N ILE A 686 0.68 -4.48 -9.26
CA ILE A 686 2.00 -4.23 -8.67
C ILE A 686 2.10 -4.81 -7.25
N SER A 687 1.06 -4.66 -6.44
CA SER A 687 1.08 -5.05 -5.02
C SER A 687 1.21 -6.55 -4.76
N LYS A 688 0.89 -7.42 -5.73
CA LYS A 688 1.14 -8.86 -5.56
C LYS A 688 2.37 -9.37 -6.33
N ILE A 689 2.79 -8.70 -7.41
CA ILE A 689 4.02 -9.05 -8.14
C ILE A 689 5.30 -8.49 -7.50
N CYS A 690 5.22 -7.27 -6.97
CA CYS A 690 6.37 -6.51 -6.50
C CYS A 690 6.23 -6.25 -5.00
N PRO A 691 6.87 -7.05 -4.13
CA PRO A 691 6.75 -6.92 -2.68
C PRO A 691 7.13 -5.54 -2.13
N HIS A 692 8.08 -4.85 -2.78
CA HIS A 692 8.52 -3.51 -2.40
C HIS A 692 7.79 -2.41 -3.15
N LYS A 693 6.73 -2.74 -3.90
CA LYS A 693 5.91 -1.78 -4.67
C LYS A 693 6.74 -0.86 -5.57
N LEU A 694 7.83 -1.38 -6.13
CA LEU A 694 8.76 -0.67 -7.03
C LEU A 694 9.53 0.47 -6.37
N GLU A 695 9.68 0.47 -5.03
CA GLU A 695 10.50 1.43 -4.29
C GLU A 695 11.92 1.52 -4.89
N ARG A 696 12.37 2.74 -5.22
CA ARG A 696 13.68 2.95 -5.84
C ARG A 696 14.76 2.97 -4.77
N LYS A 697 15.85 2.22 -5.02
CA LYS A 697 17.01 2.14 -4.10
C LYS A 697 17.63 3.51 -3.78
N GLN A 698 17.59 4.45 -4.73
CA GLN A 698 18.15 5.79 -4.55
C GLN A 698 17.33 6.63 -3.55
N GLU A 699 16.01 6.47 -3.52
CA GLU A 699 15.08 7.24 -2.67
C GLU A 699 15.22 6.87 -1.19
N ARG A 700 15.64 5.64 -0.89
CA ARG A 700 15.85 5.16 0.49
C ARG A 700 17.13 5.68 1.13
N THR A 701 18.09 6.16 0.35
CA THR A 701 19.35 6.74 0.85
C THR A 701 19.12 8.02 1.67
N ILE A 702 17.92 8.60 1.62
CA ILE A 702 17.55 9.84 2.31
C ILE A 702 16.75 9.59 3.61
N GLN A 703 16.32 8.35 3.89
CA GLN A 703 15.72 8.03 5.20
C GLN A 703 16.78 7.56 6.20
N PRO A 704 16.92 8.20 7.38
CA PRO A 704 17.77 7.67 8.43
C PRO A 704 17.25 6.28 8.78
N SER A 705 18.17 5.32 8.74
CA SER A 705 18.01 3.95 9.22
C SER A 705 16.97 3.85 10.33
N ARG A 706 15.82 3.23 10.03
CA ARG A 706 14.84 2.81 11.03
C ARG A 706 15.61 2.09 12.14
N GLN A 707 15.60 2.75 13.30
CA GLN A 707 16.01 2.19 14.57
C GLN A 707 15.39 0.81 14.71
N TRP A 708 16.24 -0.15 15.06
CA TRP A 708 15.81 -1.44 15.56
C TRP A 708 14.77 -1.21 16.66
N HIS A 709 13.62 -1.89 16.54
CA HIS A 709 12.77 -2.15 17.68
C HIS A 709 13.57 -3.01 18.67
N GLU A 710 14.29 -2.35 19.57
CA GLU A 710 14.49 -2.90 20.90
C GLU A 710 13.10 -3.04 21.54
N PRO A 711 12.75 -4.19 22.14
CA PRO A 711 11.54 -4.26 22.93
C PRO A 711 11.68 -3.30 24.12
N ASP A 712 10.69 -2.42 24.27
CA ASP A 712 10.49 -1.49 25.38
C ASP A 712 10.87 -2.14 26.72
N ASN A 713 12.05 -1.79 27.23
CA ASN A 713 12.37 -1.82 28.64
C ASN A 713 12.60 -0.36 29.07
N ASN A 714 11.52 0.37 29.25
CA ASN A 714 11.54 1.62 29.99
C ASN A 714 11.76 1.32 31.48
N GLU A 715 12.98 1.55 31.97
CA GLU A 715 13.14 2.27 33.23
C GLU A 715 14.53 2.92 33.31
N ASP A 716 14.50 4.24 33.44
CA ASP A 716 15.63 5.16 33.48
C ASP A 716 16.67 4.84 34.55
N GLY A 717 17.93 5.17 34.23
CA GLY A 717 18.81 5.76 35.24
C GLY A 717 20.15 5.09 35.51
N TYR A 718 20.86 4.55 34.52
CA TYR A 718 22.31 4.25 34.68
C TYR A 718 23.08 4.36 33.35
N GLN A 719 23.27 5.59 32.85
CA GLN A 719 24.29 5.88 31.83
C GLN A 719 25.24 6.97 32.33
N GLN A 720 26.25 6.58 33.11
CA GLN A 720 27.40 7.46 33.33
C GLN A 720 28.73 6.76 33.63
N TYR A 721 28.92 5.49 33.28
CA TYR A 721 30.24 4.85 33.32
C TYR A 721 30.33 3.74 32.27
N LEU A 722 30.95 4.03 31.12
CA LEU A 722 31.75 3.10 30.27
C LEU A 722 32.01 3.70 28.88
N TYR A 723 32.72 4.82 28.83
CA TYR A 723 33.51 5.19 27.65
C TYR A 723 34.90 5.57 28.12
N GLU A 724 35.78 4.57 28.22
CA GLU A 724 37.22 4.71 28.06
C GLU A 724 37.85 3.31 28.09
N MET A 725 38.01 2.69 26.92
CA MET A 725 39.07 1.68 26.70
C MET A 725 39.43 1.61 25.20
N PRO A 726 40.72 1.52 24.84
CA PRO A 726 41.18 1.77 23.47
C PRO A 726 41.20 0.52 22.57
N ARG A 727 40.86 0.74 21.30
CA ARG A 727 40.93 -0.24 20.19
C ARG A 727 42.36 -0.77 19.99
N LYS A 728 42.59 -2.07 20.23
CA LYS A 728 43.81 -2.77 19.79
C LYS A 728 43.71 -3.11 18.29
N LYS A 729 44.64 -2.59 17.50
CA LYS A 729 44.86 -2.95 16.09
C LYS A 729 45.45 -4.35 15.99
N HIS A 730 44.78 -5.27 15.29
CA HIS A 730 45.41 -6.53 14.85
C HIS A 730 46.34 -6.27 13.66
N LYS A 731 47.61 -6.69 13.81
CA LYS A 731 48.66 -6.62 12.78
C LYS A 731 48.46 -7.75 11.76
N ALA A 732 48.38 -7.37 10.49
CA ALA A 732 48.50 -8.28 9.35
C ALA A 732 49.91 -8.91 9.29
N ARG A 733 49.96 -10.24 9.22
CA ARG A 733 51.19 -11.03 9.01
C ARG A 733 51.47 -11.11 7.50
N LYS A 734 52.51 -10.42 7.03
CA LYS A 734 53.07 -10.60 5.68
C LYS A 734 53.83 -11.94 5.62
N LYS A 735 53.43 -12.85 4.74
CA LYS A 735 54.23 -14.02 4.32
C LYS A 735 55.38 -13.54 3.42
N LYS A 736 56.62 -13.88 3.78
CA LYS A 736 57.82 -13.77 2.92
C LYS A 736 57.81 -14.93 1.92
N ARG A 737 58.09 -14.64 0.65
CA ARG A 737 58.48 -15.64 -0.37
C ARG A 737 59.89 -16.18 -0.05
N PRO A 738 60.17 -17.49 -0.22
CA PRO A 738 61.53 -17.98 -0.31
C PRO A 738 62.11 -17.76 -1.72
N GLN A 739 63.41 -17.53 -1.78
CA GLN A 739 64.24 -17.55 -2.99
C GLN A 739 64.55 -18.98 -3.40
#